data_AF-A0AAN7LCG0-F1
#
_entry.id   AF-A0AAN7LCG0-F1
#
_cell.length_a   1.000
_cell.length_b   1.000
_cell.length_c   1.000
_cell.angle_alpha   90.00
_cell.angle_beta   90.00
_cell.angle_gamma   90.00
#
_symmetry.space_group_name_H-M   'P 1'
#
loop_
_entity.id
_entity.type
_entity.pdbx_description
1 polymer ?
#
loop_
_entity_poly.entity_id
_entity_poly.type
_entity_poly.pdbx_seq_one_letter_code
_entity_poly.pdbx_strand_id
1 'polypeptide(L)'
;MALQSPQGTDQSDDRVQDQSIVVPTKLITITDSLQDGEISWFTTHQFHPDVLVQVENVNFRAHKYPLISKCGYIRHRDFQPSISDYEYDFKLERFPGGWETFQAVLRFCYGLPIDFTPQNIASLRCASEYLEMTEEMEDGNLIAKTEAFITFVILSSWRDTIAVLKSCENLSPWAENLQIVRRCCDSIAWKASEDSRRSEEEIRDRPAVDDEVDTSKLDEFMASFRIDHFMRIVTAMKAQGSKPEIIGKCIIHYAERYLPGIDEEIEGLRGYGYGKKEITVRIFGQGGEKSDQKAIVESLLSILPPQLESVPCKFLLKMLRTAILYSVTPALISDLEKRIALVLEDASVNDLLIPSYRNQLDQAIYTNSPEECSMHEVDTVQRIIEYFLMHEQQKPHHQKKHQKPKKYTVSKLLDSYLAAIAKDPTLSITKFRVLAESLPEGARTCHDGLYRAIDTYIKTHPSVPEHDRRRLCKVMDCGKLSLDACMHAAQNDRLPLRTVIQVLFSEQIKMRNAMKAKEPATQQSGEENSPYNNQSADKDAEIKTLRAELEKVKAKMAELQSDYSELQNEYEKLSSIKQHHRSRRLSGWASSWRKVKSPFQTKSERDVSDRDPGEDPPQSPVGHIGCRSNFRRRSSISHLPSHHTLLRHPIKKTPDRQRERKKRAYSMCGILAVFGCIDNSQAKRSRIIELSRRLRHRGPDWSGLHCYDDCYLAHQRLAIVDPASGDQPLYNEDKTVVVTVNGEIYNHKDLRAKLTNHQFRTGSDCEVIAHLYEEHGEDFIDMLDGMFSFVLLDTRNKSFIAARDAIGITPLYMGWGLDGSVWFASEMKALSDDCERFISFPPGHIYSSKEGGLRRWYNPPWFSEQIPSTPYDPLVLRAAFEKAVIKRLMTDVPFGVLLSGGLDSSLVAAVASRHLADSEAASQWGSQLHTFCVGLKGSPDLKFAREVADFLGTRHHEFHFTVQEGIDALEEVIYHIETYDVTTIRASTPMFLMSRKIKSLGVKMVISGEGSDEIFGGYLYFHKAPNKKEFHEETCRKIKALHLYDCLRANKSTSAWGVEARVPFLDKEFLDISMNIDPEWKMIRRDIGRIEKWILRNAFDDEEKPYLPKHILYRQKEQFSDGVGYSWIDGLKDHANNQVTDAMLAHAGFLYPENTPSTKEAYYYRAIFEKLFPKNAARSTVPGGPSVACSTAKAVEWDASWSKNLDPSGRAALGVHDAAYDEEPDSKNVSSTNGISSKLQGIPVEKAATEV
;
A
#
# COMPACT_ATOMS: atom_id res chain seq x y z
N MET A 1 -24.23 -68.52 41.06
CA MET A 1 -24.17 -69.24 42.36
C MET A 1 -23.23 -68.48 43.29
N ALA A 2 -23.28 -68.75 44.61
CA ALA A 2 -22.47 -68.08 45.64
C ALA A 2 -20.96 -68.42 45.51
N LEU A 3 -19.99 -67.78 46.18
CA LEU A 3 -19.91 -67.23 47.54
C LEU A 3 -19.05 -65.93 47.55
N GLN A 4 -19.52 -64.84 48.17
CA GLN A 4 -19.18 -64.34 49.53
C GLN A 4 -17.76 -63.76 49.77
N SER A 5 -17.74 -62.44 50.00
CA SER A 5 -16.85 -61.63 50.85
C SER A 5 -16.84 -62.12 52.33
N PRO A 6 -15.98 -61.66 53.29
CA PRO A 6 -15.54 -60.25 53.41
C PRO A 6 -14.23 -59.89 54.17
N GLN A 7 -14.02 -58.57 54.31
CA GLN A 7 -13.36 -57.82 55.41
C GLN A 7 -11.82 -57.86 55.58
N GLY A 8 -11.27 -56.66 55.79
CA GLY A 8 -9.88 -56.38 56.16
C GLY A 8 -9.57 -54.90 55.99
N THR A 9 -9.62 -54.11 57.07
CA THR A 9 -9.25 -52.68 57.10
C THR A 9 -7.76 -52.51 57.42
N ASP A 10 -7.07 -51.56 56.80
CA ASP A 10 -6.63 -50.34 57.50
C ASP A 10 -6.06 -49.22 56.59
N GLN A 11 -5.64 -48.12 57.20
CA GLN A 11 -5.20 -46.84 56.61
C GLN A 11 -3.77 -46.85 56.02
N SER A 12 -3.51 -46.06 54.96
CA SER A 12 -2.41 -45.05 54.86
C SER A 12 -2.14 -44.56 53.42
N ASP A 13 -1.46 -43.40 53.32
CA ASP A 13 -0.82 -42.75 52.16
C ASP A 13 -1.64 -42.48 50.87
N ASP A 14 -2.07 -41.22 50.71
CA ASP A 14 -2.38 -40.63 49.41
C ASP A 14 -1.13 -40.59 48.51
N ARG A 15 -1.00 -41.58 47.63
CA ARG A 15 -0.14 -41.50 46.44
C ARG A 15 -0.99 -41.52 45.18
N VAL A 16 -1.25 -40.35 44.63
CA VAL A 16 -1.79 -40.21 43.27
C VAL A 16 -0.75 -40.78 42.30
N GLN A 17 -0.96 -42.01 41.85
CA GLN A 17 -0.26 -42.56 40.69
C GLN A 17 -0.78 -41.83 39.44
N ASP A 18 0.00 -40.86 38.97
CA ASP A 18 -0.27 -40.18 37.71
C ASP A 18 -0.02 -41.18 36.56
N GLN A 19 -1.10 -41.84 36.11
CA GLN A 19 -1.02 -42.86 35.07
C GLN A 19 -0.74 -42.20 33.73
N SER A 20 0.51 -42.24 33.29
CA SER A 20 0.94 -41.77 31.98
C SER A 20 0.20 -42.54 30.87
N ILE A 21 -0.75 -41.86 30.22
CA ILE A 21 -1.46 -42.40 29.06
C ILE A 21 -0.49 -42.41 27.87
N VAL A 22 0.20 -43.54 27.68
CA VAL A 22 1.05 -43.79 26.52
C VAL A 22 0.18 -44.03 25.29
N VAL A 23 -0.08 -42.98 24.52
CA VAL A 23 -0.76 -43.06 23.22
C VAL A 23 0.28 -43.39 22.13
N PRO A 24 0.09 -44.43 21.29
CA PRO A 24 1.06 -44.77 20.25
C PRO A 24 1.19 -43.71 19.16
N THR A 25 2.42 -43.35 18.79
CA THR A 25 2.78 -42.29 17.82
C THR A 25 2.48 -42.62 16.34
N LYS A 26 1.52 -43.52 16.05
CA LYS A 26 1.22 -44.01 14.69
C LYS A 26 -0.21 -43.71 14.26
N LEU A 27 -0.42 -42.53 13.67
CA LEU A 27 -1.53 -42.26 12.76
C LEU A 27 -1.16 -41.09 11.84
N ILE A 28 -1.68 -41.13 10.60
CA ILE A 28 -1.51 -40.08 9.57
C ILE A 28 -0.09 -40.02 8.97
N THR A 29 0.27 -41.10 8.28
CA THR A 29 1.19 -41.05 7.12
C THR A 29 0.69 -42.05 6.07
N ILE A 30 -0.54 -41.83 5.59
CA ILE A 30 -1.22 -42.65 4.58
C ILE A 30 -1.94 -41.71 3.60
N THR A 31 -1.76 -41.97 2.31
CA THR A 31 -2.42 -41.27 1.21
C THR A 31 -3.78 -41.89 0.84
N ASP A 32 -4.52 -41.15 0.01
CA ASP A 32 -5.55 -41.63 -0.91
C ASP A 32 -7.04 -41.55 -0.52
N SER A 33 -7.69 -40.59 -1.18
CA SER A 33 -9.13 -40.44 -1.43
C SER A 33 -10.06 -40.20 -0.23
N LEU A 34 -10.30 -38.90 0.05
CA LEU A 34 -11.65 -38.44 0.38
C LEU A 34 -12.56 -38.79 -0.81
N GLN A 35 -13.31 -39.89 -0.71
CA GLN A 35 -14.28 -40.28 -1.74
C GLN A 35 -15.62 -39.57 -1.53
N ASP A 36 -16.23 -39.19 -2.64
CA ASP A 36 -17.53 -38.54 -2.69
C ASP A 36 -18.66 -39.59 -2.63
N GLY A 37 -19.69 -39.30 -1.85
CA GLY A 37 -20.89 -40.11 -1.69
C GLY A 37 -22.02 -39.16 -1.30
N GLU A 38 -23.14 -39.25 -2.01
CA GLU A 38 -24.04 -38.11 -2.32
C GLU A 38 -24.49 -37.21 -1.15
N ILE A 39 -24.45 -37.67 0.11
CA ILE A 39 -24.74 -36.85 1.31
C ILE A 39 -23.79 -37.12 2.50
N SER A 40 -22.60 -37.69 2.28
CA SER A 40 -21.61 -37.92 3.35
C SER A 40 -20.17 -38.18 2.88
N TRP A 41 -19.21 -37.41 3.43
CA TRP A 41 -17.76 -37.63 3.25
C TRP A 41 -17.19 -38.57 4.32
N PHE A 42 -16.29 -39.46 3.91
CA PHE A 42 -15.61 -40.42 4.80
C PHE A 42 -14.08 -40.35 4.65
N THR A 43 -13.37 -40.75 5.69
CA THR A 43 -11.91 -40.92 5.69
C THR A 43 -11.56 -42.42 5.72
N THR A 44 -10.86 -42.88 4.68
CA THR A 44 -10.51 -44.28 4.40
C THR A 44 -9.31 -44.75 5.23
N HIS A 45 -9.48 -44.83 6.55
CA HIS A 45 -8.46 -45.37 7.46
C HIS A 45 -8.83 -46.77 7.99
N GLN A 46 -7.86 -47.51 8.53
CA GLN A 46 -8.06 -48.80 9.21
C GLN A 46 -8.79 -48.69 10.57
N PHE A 47 -9.29 -47.51 10.93
CA PHE A 47 -10.01 -47.22 12.17
C PHE A 47 -11.35 -46.55 11.83
N HIS A 48 -12.37 -46.79 12.66
CA HIS A 48 -13.66 -46.12 12.48
C HIS A 48 -13.54 -44.63 12.88
N PRO A 49 -14.07 -43.69 12.05
CA PRO A 49 -14.18 -42.29 12.43
C PRO A 49 -14.99 -42.12 13.72
N ASP A 50 -14.44 -41.35 14.67
CA ASP A 50 -14.97 -41.16 16.03
C ASP A 50 -15.67 -39.80 16.23
N VAL A 51 -15.86 -39.01 15.16
CA VAL A 51 -16.63 -37.75 15.17
C VAL A 51 -17.48 -37.58 13.92
N LEU A 52 -18.74 -37.21 14.10
CA LEU A 52 -19.65 -36.80 13.03
C LEU A 52 -19.90 -35.28 13.07
N VAL A 53 -19.42 -34.56 12.05
CA VAL A 53 -19.62 -33.11 11.91
C VAL A 53 -20.63 -32.82 10.80
N GLN A 54 -21.74 -32.18 11.13
CA GLN A 54 -22.71 -31.65 10.16
C GLN A 54 -22.35 -30.20 9.79
N VAL A 55 -22.25 -29.93 8.49
CA VAL A 55 -22.16 -28.57 7.94
C VAL A 55 -23.26 -28.41 6.89
N GLU A 56 -24.20 -27.51 7.17
CA GLU A 56 -25.43 -27.34 6.37
C GLU A 56 -26.18 -28.68 6.21
N ASN A 57 -26.27 -29.21 4.99
CA ASN A 57 -26.92 -30.49 4.68
C ASN A 57 -25.92 -31.65 4.51
N VAL A 58 -24.61 -31.40 4.65
CA VAL A 58 -23.53 -32.37 4.36
C VAL A 58 -22.89 -32.88 5.65
N ASN A 59 -22.65 -34.19 5.69
CA ASN A 59 -22.15 -34.89 6.88
C ASN A 59 -20.70 -35.34 6.66
N PHE A 60 -19.80 -34.97 7.56
CA PHE A 60 -18.39 -35.31 7.49
C PHE A 60 -18.04 -36.30 8.61
N ARG A 61 -17.63 -37.52 8.23
CA ARG A 61 -17.16 -38.55 9.18
C ARG A 61 -15.65 -38.41 9.35
N ALA A 62 -15.27 -37.74 10.44
CA ALA A 62 -13.91 -37.31 10.73
C ALA A 62 -13.35 -38.04 11.97
N HIS A 63 -12.04 -37.89 12.15
CA HIS A 63 -11.35 -38.34 13.35
C HIS A 63 -11.15 -37.16 14.31
N LYS A 64 -11.30 -37.39 15.61
CA LYS A 64 -11.24 -36.35 16.66
C LYS A 64 -9.91 -35.62 16.69
N TYR A 65 -8.80 -36.35 16.68
CA TYR A 65 -7.46 -35.81 16.89
C TYR A 65 -7.05 -34.74 15.84
N PRO A 66 -7.18 -34.97 14.52
CA PRO A 66 -6.96 -33.95 13.48
C PRO A 66 -7.75 -32.65 13.62
N LEU A 67 -8.96 -32.73 14.19
CA LEU A 67 -9.80 -31.56 14.43
C LEU A 67 -9.29 -30.80 15.68
N ILE A 68 -9.18 -31.47 16.84
CA ILE A 68 -8.79 -30.80 18.09
C ILE A 68 -7.34 -30.33 18.12
N SER A 69 -6.46 -30.81 17.23
CA SER A 69 -5.09 -30.30 17.11
C SER A 69 -5.03 -28.95 16.41
N LYS A 70 -5.93 -28.67 15.45
CA LYS A 70 -5.87 -27.46 14.60
C LYS A 70 -7.01 -26.47 14.80
N CYS A 71 -8.14 -26.90 15.35
CA CYS A 71 -9.34 -26.10 15.55
C CYS A 71 -9.59 -25.85 17.05
N GLY A 72 -9.41 -24.61 17.50
CA GLY A 72 -9.72 -24.22 18.89
C GLY A 72 -11.19 -24.43 19.23
N TYR A 73 -12.09 -24.09 18.32
CA TYR A 73 -13.54 -24.16 18.53
C TYR A 73 -14.03 -25.59 18.85
N ILE A 74 -13.44 -26.60 18.22
CA ILE A 74 -13.75 -28.02 18.47
C ILE A 74 -12.99 -28.54 19.69
N ARG A 75 -11.79 -28.01 19.99
CA ARG A 75 -11.03 -28.34 21.22
C ARG A 75 -11.68 -27.79 22.50
N HIS A 76 -12.37 -26.66 22.43
CA HIS A 76 -13.09 -26.02 23.54
C HIS A 76 -14.49 -26.61 23.83
N ARG A 77 -14.85 -27.72 23.17
CA ARG A 77 -16.16 -28.38 23.31
C ARG A 77 -16.00 -29.75 23.98
N ASP A 78 -16.81 -30.00 25.01
CA ASP A 78 -16.87 -31.30 25.68
C ASP A 78 -17.49 -32.37 24.76
N PHE A 79 -16.74 -33.46 24.54
CA PHE A 79 -17.20 -34.62 23.80
C PHE A 79 -17.97 -35.54 24.76
N GLN A 80 -19.30 -35.48 24.75
CA GLN A 80 -20.12 -36.44 25.50
C GLN A 80 -20.08 -37.83 24.80
N PRO A 81 -19.97 -38.93 25.55
CA PRO A 81 -20.02 -40.28 24.97
C PRO A 81 -21.45 -40.59 24.52
N SER A 82 -21.68 -40.67 23.21
CA SER A 82 -23.00 -40.89 22.61
C SER A 82 -23.48 -42.34 22.80
N ILE A 83 -24.48 -42.52 23.67
CA ILE A 83 -25.13 -43.82 23.91
C ILE A 83 -26.26 -44.03 22.90
N SER A 84 -25.88 -44.43 21.69
CA SER A 84 -26.73 -44.91 20.58
C SER A 84 -27.81 -43.97 19.99
N ASP A 85 -27.93 -44.04 18.65
CA ASP A 85 -29.06 -43.63 17.82
C ASP A 85 -29.59 -42.18 17.93
N TYR A 86 -29.17 -41.36 16.96
CA TYR A 86 -29.71 -40.04 16.56
C TYR A 86 -29.41 -38.82 17.46
N GLU A 87 -28.14 -38.37 17.46
CA GLU A 87 -27.82 -36.96 17.13
C GLU A 87 -26.34 -36.82 16.69
N TYR A 88 -25.98 -35.68 16.09
CA TYR A 88 -24.64 -35.42 15.55
C TYR A 88 -23.73 -34.83 16.63
N ASP A 89 -22.48 -35.29 16.75
CA ASP A 89 -21.54 -34.80 17.77
C ASP A 89 -21.28 -33.28 17.63
N PHE A 90 -21.22 -32.78 16.38
CA PHE A 90 -21.03 -31.36 16.08
C PHE A 90 -21.92 -30.91 14.92
N LYS A 91 -22.53 -29.74 15.08
CA LYS A 91 -23.26 -29.03 14.01
C LYS A 91 -22.71 -27.61 13.88
N LEU A 92 -22.12 -27.28 12.74
CA LEU A 92 -21.54 -25.96 12.48
C LEU A 92 -22.59 -25.05 11.83
N GLU A 93 -23.38 -24.37 12.66
CA GLU A 93 -24.43 -23.47 12.17
C GLU A 93 -23.85 -22.20 11.56
N ARG A 94 -24.31 -21.86 10.34
CA ARG A 94 -23.89 -20.68 9.56
C ARG A 94 -22.38 -20.62 9.31
N PHE A 95 -21.80 -21.76 8.95
CA PHE A 95 -20.38 -21.88 8.65
C PHE A 95 -19.96 -20.99 7.45
N PRO A 96 -18.88 -20.19 7.55
CA PRO A 96 -18.49 -19.28 6.47
C PRO A 96 -18.00 -20.04 5.23
N GLY A 97 -18.68 -19.86 4.09
CA GLY A 97 -18.32 -20.50 2.83
C GLY A 97 -18.88 -21.91 2.60
N GLY A 98 -19.81 -22.36 3.44
CA GLY A 98 -20.52 -23.63 3.22
C GLY A 98 -19.65 -24.88 3.39
N TRP A 99 -20.20 -26.01 2.94
CA TRP A 99 -19.57 -27.33 3.10
C TRP A 99 -18.28 -27.49 2.26
N GLU A 100 -18.15 -26.79 1.13
CA GLU A 100 -16.95 -26.81 0.28
C GLU A 100 -15.74 -26.22 1.01
N THR A 101 -15.94 -25.07 1.67
CA THR A 101 -14.89 -24.46 2.51
C THR A 101 -14.58 -25.34 3.72
N PHE A 102 -15.56 -26.01 4.33
CA PHE A 102 -15.28 -26.98 5.39
C PHE A 102 -14.52 -28.21 4.89
N GLN A 103 -14.79 -28.71 3.69
CA GLN A 103 -14.03 -29.81 3.08
C GLN A 103 -12.56 -29.43 2.90
N ALA A 104 -12.27 -28.19 2.48
CA ALA A 104 -10.91 -27.66 2.40
C ALA A 104 -10.28 -27.53 3.80
N VAL A 105 -11.00 -27.02 4.81
CA VAL A 105 -10.51 -27.00 6.20
C VAL A 105 -10.20 -28.42 6.72
N LEU A 106 -11.05 -29.40 6.42
CA LEU A 106 -10.85 -30.78 6.83
C LEU A 106 -9.57 -31.36 6.22
N ARG A 107 -9.27 -31.04 4.94
CA ARG A 107 -7.97 -31.36 4.32
C ARG A 107 -6.80 -30.75 5.10
N PHE A 108 -6.91 -29.52 5.61
CA PHE A 108 -5.89 -28.89 6.46
C PHE A 108 -5.65 -29.67 7.76
N CYS A 109 -6.73 -30.08 8.42
CA CYS A 109 -6.70 -30.90 9.63
C CYS A 109 -5.96 -32.22 9.43
N TYR A 110 -6.14 -32.88 8.27
CA TYR A 110 -5.41 -34.09 7.89
C TYR A 110 -3.99 -33.84 7.32
N GLY A 111 -3.50 -32.60 7.31
CA GLY A 111 -2.16 -32.26 6.80
C GLY A 111 -2.02 -32.31 5.27
N LEU A 112 -3.13 -32.39 4.54
CA LEU A 112 -3.14 -32.40 3.07
C LEU A 112 -2.90 -30.97 2.53
N PRO A 113 -2.29 -30.83 1.33
CA PRO A 113 -2.09 -29.54 0.70
C PRO A 113 -3.42 -28.85 0.34
N ILE A 114 -3.40 -27.52 0.32
CA ILE A 114 -4.54 -26.67 -0.06
C ILE A 114 -4.02 -25.56 -0.98
N ASP A 115 -4.62 -25.48 -2.16
CA ASP A 115 -4.39 -24.40 -3.10
C ASP A 115 -5.16 -23.15 -2.68
N PHE A 116 -4.45 -22.08 -2.33
CA PHE A 116 -5.06 -20.78 -2.09
C PHE A 116 -5.35 -20.08 -3.42
N THR A 117 -6.60 -19.70 -3.62
CA THR A 117 -7.09 -19.06 -4.86
C THR A 117 -7.89 -17.80 -4.53
N PRO A 118 -7.97 -16.82 -5.46
CA PRO A 118 -8.82 -15.64 -5.29
C PRO A 118 -10.31 -15.95 -5.01
N GLN A 119 -10.76 -17.14 -5.40
CA GLN A 119 -12.14 -17.62 -5.21
C GLN A 119 -12.36 -18.22 -3.81
N ASN A 120 -11.41 -18.99 -3.27
CA ASN A 120 -11.58 -19.66 -1.97
C ASN A 120 -11.05 -18.85 -0.77
N ILE A 121 -10.10 -17.93 -0.98
CA ILE A 121 -9.29 -17.39 0.12
C ILE A 121 -10.08 -16.58 1.15
N ALA A 122 -11.08 -15.79 0.73
CA ALA A 122 -11.94 -15.06 1.68
C ALA A 122 -12.75 -16.04 2.54
N SER A 123 -13.29 -17.09 1.93
CA SER A 123 -14.06 -18.12 2.65
C SER A 123 -13.20 -18.85 3.66
N LEU A 124 -11.99 -19.28 3.27
CA LEU A 124 -11.02 -19.95 4.15
C LEU A 124 -10.58 -19.02 5.30
N ARG A 125 -10.36 -17.72 5.04
CA ARG A 125 -10.02 -16.75 6.08
C ARG A 125 -11.16 -16.55 7.08
N CYS A 126 -12.41 -16.53 6.63
CA CYS A 126 -13.59 -16.44 7.51
C CYS A 126 -13.85 -17.74 8.29
N ALA A 127 -13.75 -18.90 7.64
CA ALA A 127 -13.93 -20.22 8.22
C ALA A 127 -12.88 -20.54 9.29
N SER A 128 -11.61 -20.19 9.03
CA SER A 128 -10.52 -20.35 9.99
C SER A 128 -10.68 -19.45 11.22
N GLU A 129 -11.29 -18.27 11.09
CA GLU A 129 -11.68 -17.43 12.23
C GLU A 129 -12.82 -18.08 13.05
N TYR A 130 -13.90 -18.53 12.38
CA TYR A 130 -15.03 -19.23 13.03
C TYR A 130 -14.56 -20.43 13.86
N LEU A 131 -13.58 -21.17 13.33
CA LEU A 131 -13.06 -22.39 13.95
C LEU A 131 -11.90 -22.14 14.94
N GLU A 132 -11.57 -20.89 15.25
CA GLU A 132 -10.44 -20.53 16.13
C GLU A 132 -9.14 -21.24 15.69
N MET A 133 -8.86 -21.26 14.38
CA MET A 133 -7.67 -21.90 13.79
C MET A 133 -6.46 -20.97 13.89
N THR A 134 -6.14 -20.58 15.12
CA THR A 134 -5.08 -19.62 15.49
C THR A 134 -3.70 -20.26 15.51
N GLU A 135 -2.68 -19.41 15.56
CA GLU A 135 -1.28 -19.78 15.83
C GLU A 135 -1.06 -20.34 17.27
N GLU A 136 -2.10 -20.38 18.12
CA GLU A 136 -2.05 -21.01 19.45
C GLU A 136 -2.34 -22.54 19.41
N MET A 137 -2.87 -23.01 18.28
CA MET A 137 -3.25 -24.42 18.06
C MET A 137 -2.18 -25.19 17.27
N GLU A 138 -1.71 -24.61 16.15
CA GLU A 138 -0.61 -25.12 15.33
C GLU A 138 0.23 -23.93 14.83
N ASP A 139 1.55 -24.07 14.83
CA ASP A 139 2.45 -23.03 14.33
C ASP A 139 2.28 -22.90 12.80
N GLY A 140 1.79 -21.74 12.33
CA GLY A 140 1.42 -21.53 10.92
C GLY A 140 0.04 -22.07 10.51
N ASN A 141 -0.93 -22.11 11.42
CA ASN A 141 -2.32 -22.53 11.16
C ASN A 141 -3.05 -21.70 10.08
N LEU A 142 -4.25 -22.14 9.68
CA LEU A 142 -4.99 -21.65 8.51
C LEU A 142 -5.32 -20.15 8.56
N ILE A 143 -5.56 -19.54 9.74
CA ILE A 143 -5.69 -18.07 9.86
C ILE A 143 -4.41 -17.39 9.34
N ALA A 144 -3.23 -17.81 9.78
CA ALA A 144 -1.97 -17.18 9.43
C ALA A 144 -1.64 -17.33 7.94
N LYS A 145 -1.84 -18.53 7.37
CA LYS A 145 -1.61 -18.77 5.93
C LYS A 145 -2.55 -17.93 5.06
N THR A 146 -3.84 -17.90 5.40
CA THR A 146 -4.82 -17.16 4.60
C THR A 146 -4.65 -15.65 4.69
N GLU A 147 -4.32 -15.15 5.89
CA GLU A 147 -3.98 -13.75 6.14
C GLU A 147 -2.74 -13.30 5.36
N ALA A 148 -1.70 -14.14 5.27
CA ALA A 148 -0.50 -13.87 4.48
C ALA A 148 -0.80 -13.80 2.98
N PHE A 149 -1.56 -14.77 2.44
CA PHE A 149 -1.92 -14.81 1.03
C PHE A 149 -2.77 -13.59 0.61
N ILE A 150 -3.75 -13.20 1.44
CA ILE A 150 -4.50 -11.95 1.24
C ILE A 150 -3.56 -10.75 1.23
N THR A 151 -2.64 -10.68 2.20
CA THR A 151 -1.76 -9.52 2.37
C THR A 151 -0.76 -9.32 1.22
N PHE A 152 -0.12 -10.39 0.75
CA PHE A 152 1.01 -10.29 -0.18
C PHE A 152 0.71 -10.69 -1.62
N VAL A 153 -0.30 -11.53 -1.87
CA VAL A 153 -0.68 -11.97 -3.23
C VAL A 153 -1.90 -11.20 -3.70
N ILE A 154 -3.04 -11.36 -3.03
CA ILE A 154 -4.32 -10.77 -3.45
C ILE A 154 -4.22 -9.24 -3.57
N LEU A 155 -3.83 -8.57 -2.49
CA LEU A 155 -3.82 -7.10 -2.44
C LEU A 155 -2.75 -6.47 -3.36
N SER A 156 -1.77 -7.24 -3.84
CA SER A 156 -0.79 -6.82 -4.85
C SER A 156 -1.37 -6.83 -6.25
N SER A 157 -2.16 -7.86 -6.60
CA SER A 157 -2.82 -8.01 -7.90
C SER A 157 -4.07 -7.12 -8.02
N TRP A 158 -4.37 -6.61 -9.22
CA TRP A 158 -5.63 -5.91 -9.47
C TRP A 158 -6.78 -6.93 -9.64
N ARG A 159 -6.57 -7.88 -10.54
CA ARG A 159 -7.51 -8.96 -10.90
C ARG A 159 -8.01 -9.73 -9.69
N ASP A 160 -7.08 -10.09 -8.79
CA ASP A 160 -7.40 -10.94 -7.65
C ASP A 160 -8.03 -10.16 -6.50
N THR A 161 -7.67 -8.88 -6.31
CA THR A 161 -8.38 -7.99 -5.39
C THR A 161 -9.86 -7.82 -5.80
N ILE A 162 -10.16 -7.70 -7.09
CA ILE A 162 -11.55 -7.70 -7.59
C ILE A 162 -12.25 -9.02 -7.28
N ALA A 163 -11.63 -10.16 -7.61
CA ALA A 163 -12.22 -11.47 -7.42
C ALA A 163 -12.55 -11.76 -5.94
N VAL A 164 -11.60 -11.45 -5.04
CA VAL A 164 -11.80 -11.58 -3.60
C VAL A 164 -12.90 -10.66 -3.09
N LEU A 165 -12.92 -9.38 -3.49
CA LEU A 165 -13.96 -8.44 -3.06
C LEU A 165 -15.37 -8.90 -3.47
N LYS A 166 -15.53 -9.53 -4.64
CA LYS A 166 -16.80 -10.16 -5.04
C LYS A 166 -17.12 -11.41 -4.23
N SER A 167 -16.14 -12.27 -3.92
CA SER A 167 -16.37 -13.45 -3.06
C SER A 167 -16.86 -13.07 -1.65
N CYS A 168 -16.44 -11.90 -1.14
CA CYS A 168 -16.89 -11.38 0.16
C CYS A 168 -18.38 -11.05 0.23
N GLU A 169 -19.07 -10.88 -0.90
CA GLU A 169 -20.50 -10.51 -0.96
C GLU A 169 -21.41 -11.54 -0.27
N ASN A 170 -21.00 -12.82 -0.27
CA ASN A 170 -21.68 -13.95 0.37
C ASN A 170 -21.09 -14.31 1.76
N LEU A 171 -20.10 -13.55 2.26
CA LEU A 171 -19.35 -13.85 3.49
C LEU A 171 -19.53 -12.77 4.57
N SER A 172 -20.48 -11.86 4.40
CA SER A 172 -20.85 -10.88 5.42
C SER A 172 -21.62 -11.57 6.57
N PRO A 173 -21.35 -11.25 7.86
CA PRO A 173 -20.51 -10.17 8.38
C PRO A 173 -19.03 -10.54 8.59
N TRP A 174 -18.61 -11.79 8.36
CA TRP A 174 -17.24 -12.23 8.66
C TRP A 174 -16.18 -11.46 7.86
N ALA A 175 -16.38 -11.27 6.56
CA ALA A 175 -15.46 -10.53 5.70
C ALA A 175 -15.35 -9.03 6.07
N GLU A 176 -16.37 -8.46 6.72
CA GLU A 176 -16.36 -7.09 7.25
C GLU A 176 -15.60 -6.99 8.57
N ASN A 177 -15.91 -7.88 9.52
CA ASN A 177 -15.26 -7.92 10.83
C ASN A 177 -13.75 -8.13 10.67
N LEU A 178 -13.33 -8.98 9.72
CA LEU A 178 -11.94 -9.25 9.38
C LEU A 178 -11.31 -8.19 8.46
N GLN A 179 -12.03 -7.11 8.15
CA GLN A 179 -11.60 -5.98 7.32
C GLN A 179 -11.14 -6.37 5.90
N ILE A 180 -11.48 -7.56 5.40
CA ILE A 180 -11.09 -8.06 4.07
C ILE A 180 -11.68 -7.14 3.00
N VAL A 181 -12.99 -6.86 3.09
CA VAL A 181 -13.72 -5.96 2.19
C VAL A 181 -13.05 -4.58 2.14
N ARG A 182 -12.80 -3.99 3.32
CA ARG A 182 -12.13 -2.69 3.44
C ARG A 182 -10.77 -2.68 2.76
N ARG A 183 -9.90 -3.66 3.06
CA ARG A 183 -8.53 -3.72 2.52
C ARG A 183 -8.52 -3.87 1.00
N CYS A 184 -9.48 -4.61 0.44
CA CYS A 184 -9.65 -4.71 -1.01
C CYS A 184 -10.09 -3.35 -1.60
N CYS A 185 -11.05 -2.66 -1.00
CA CYS A 185 -11.45 -1.32 -1.44
C CYS A 185 -10.29 -0.30 -1.34
N ASP A 186 -9.56 -0.29 -0.22
CA ASP A 186 -8.42 0.60 0.01
C ASP A 186 -7.27 0.32 -1.01
N SER A 187 -7.07 -0.93 -1.43
CA SER A 187 -6.08 -1.33 -2.45
C SER A 187 -6.51 -0.98 -3.88
N ILE A 188 -7.77 -1.23 -4.26
CA ILE A 188 -8.30 -0.82 -5.58
C ILE A 188 -8.21 0.70 -5.72
N ALA A 189 -8.61 1.44 -4.69
CA ALA A 189 -8.51 2.89 -4.65
C ALA A 189 -7.06 3.40 -4.77
N TRP A 190 -6.09 2.68 -4.17
CA TRP A 190 -4.68 3.09 -4.22
C TRP A 190 -4.12 2.94 -5.63
N LYS A 191 -4.33 1.77 -6.26
CA LYS A 191 -3.90 1.54 -7.64
C LYS A 191 -4.56 2.55 -8.60
N ALA A 192 -5.87 2.78 -8.46
CA ALA A 192 -6.60 3.78 -9.26
C ALA A 192 -6.10 5.22 -9.06
N SER A 193 -5.61 5.56 -7.85
CA SER A 193 -5.05 6.88 -7.54
C SER A 193 -3.62 7.06 -8.04
N GLU A 194 -2.89 5.98 -8.27
CA GLU A 194 -1.47 5.97 -8.65
C GLU A 194 -1.28 6.23 -10.15
N ASP A 195 -1.98 5.51 -11.03
CA ASP A 195 -1.92 5.77 -12.48
C ASP A 195 -2.47 7.16 -12.84
N SER A 196 -3.38 7.69 -12.02
CA SER A 196 -3.86 9.08 -12.09
C SER A 196 -2.75 10.15 -11.91
N ARG A 197 -1.54 9.79 -11.45
CA ARG A 197 -0.44 10.71 -11.16
C ARG A 197 0.69 10.69 -12.19
N ARG A 198 0.73 9.70 -13.07
CA ARG A 198 1.77 9.52 -14.10
C ARG A 198 1.52 10.44 -15.31
N SER A 199 2.56 10.72 -16.08
CA SER A 199 2.50 11.54 -17.29
C SER A 199 2.19 10.72 -18.53
N GLU A 200 1.65 11.36 -19.58
CA GLU A 200 1.27 10.67 -20.83
C GLU A 200 2.50 10.18 -21.64
N GLU A 201 3.70 10.69 -21.35
CA GLU A 201 4.94 10.27 -22.00
C GLU A 201 5.49 8.95 -21.40
N GLU A 202 5.38 8.75 -20.08
CA GLU A 202 5.83 7.53 -19.38
C GLU A 202 5.05 6.25 -19.76
N ILE A 203 3.89 6.40 -20.41
CA ILE A 203 2.99 5.29 -20.75
C ILE A 203 3.43 4.55 -22.02
N ARG A 204 4.26 5.15 -22.87
CA ARG A 204 4.60 4.59 -24.20
C ARG A 204 5.71 3.55 -24.24
N ASP A 205 6.64 3.57 -23.29
CA ASP A 205 7.90 2.80 -23.37
C ASP A 205 7.92 1.51 -22.51
N ARG A 206 6.74 0.94 -22.20
CA ARG A 206 6.65 -0.39 -21.56
C ARG A 206 6.46 -1.52 -22.58
N PRO A 207 7.24 -2.62 -22.51
CA PRO A 207 6.80 -3.91 -23.06
C PRO A 207 5.65 -4.47 -22.21
N ALA A 208 4.73 -5.20 -22.85
CA ALA A 208 3.58 -5.80 -22.16
C ALA A 208 4.00 -6.92 -21.20
N VAL A 209 3.29 -7.04 -20.08
CA VAL A 209 3.37 -8.15 -19.11
C VAL A 209 1.95 -8.68 -18.90
N ASP A 210 1.74 -9.98 -19.10
CA ASP A 210 0.44 -10.59 -19.46
C ASP A 210 -0.72 -10.52 -18.43
N ASP A 211 -0.57 -9.82 -17.29
CA ASP A 211 -1.61 -9.63 -16.27
C ASP A 211 -1.84 -8.16 -15.85
N GLU A 212 -1.18 -7.17 -16.47
CA GLU A 212 -1.58 -5.75 -16.28
C GLU A 212 -2.93 -5.48 -16.97
N VAL A 213 -3.99 -5.51 -16.17
CA VAL A 213 -5.34 -5.09 -16.56
C VAL A 213 -5.32 -3.69 -17.15
N ASP A 214 -5.72 -3.57 -18.42
CA ASP A 214 -5.80 -2.30 -19.15
C ASP A 214 -6.61 -1.26 -18.36
N THR A 215 -5.92 -0.23 -17.87
CA THR A 215 -6.47 0.81 -17.00
C THR A 215 -7.48 1.71 -17.71
N SER A 216 -7.57 1.65 -19.05
CA SER A 216 -8.66 2.28 -19.81
C SER A 216 -10.04 1.69 -19.51
N LYS A 217 -10.10 0.51 -18.86
CA LYS A 217 -11.35 -0.19 -18.45
C LYS A 217 -11.69 -0.09 -16.97
N LEU A 218 -11.04 0.83 -16.23
CA LEU A 218 -11.28 1.03 -14.79
C LEU A 218 -12.77 1.17 -14.44
N ASP A 219 -13.52 1.87 -15.30
CA ASP A 219 -14.95 2.06 -15.19
C ASP A 219 -15.76 0.77 -15.38
N GLU A 220 -15.45 -0.06 -16.39
CA GLU A 220 -16.07 -1.37 -16.62
C GLU A 220 -15.96 -2.28 -15.37
N PHE A 221 -14.79 -2.29 -14.73
CA PHE A 221 -14.55 -3.03 -13.49
C PHE A 221 -15.28 -2.41 -12.29
N MET A 222 -15.24 -1.09 -12.13
CA MET A 222 -15.94 -0.39 -11.04
C MET A 222 -17.47 -0.59 -11.11
N ALA A 223 -18.04 -0.60 -12.32
CA ALA A 223 -19.43 -0.94 -12.56
C ALA A 223 -19.74 -2.44 -12.48
N SER A 224 -18.78 -3.29 -12.10
CA SER A 224 -19.00 -4.74 -11.92
C SER A 224 -19.19 -5.17 -10.46
N PHE A 225 -19.31 -4.21 -9.54
CA PHE A 225 -19.58 -4.42 -8.11
C PHE A 225 -21.00 -3.99 -7.70
N ARG A 226 -21.49 -4.52 -6.56
CA ARG A 226 -22.67 -3.96 -5.88
C ARG A 226 -22.45 -2.50 -5.44
N ILE A 227 -23.55 -1.79 -5.24
CA ILE A 227 -23.54 -0.36 -4.88
C ILE A 227 -22.80 -0.09 -3.56
N ASP A 228 -22.90 -0.96 -2.56
CA ASP A 228 -22.22 -0.81 -1.26
C ASP A 228 -20.70 -0.96 -1.37
N HIS A 229 -20.22 -1.88 -2.20
CA HIS A 229 -18.80 -2.04 -2.53
C HIS A 229 -18.29 -0.86 -3.37
N PHE A 230 -19.01 -0.47 -4.44
CA PHE A 230 -18.68 0.69 -5.28
C PHE A 230 -18.56 1.99 -4.47
N MET A 231 -19.53 2.26 -3.59
CA MET A 231 -19.55 3.41 -2.67
C MET A 231 -18.31 3.49 -1.80
N ARG A 232 -17.82 2.35 -1.30
CA ARG A 232 -16.63 2.28 -0.43
C ARG A 232 -15.34 2.48 -1.21
N ILE A 233 -15.22 1.91 -2.42
CA ILE A 233 -14.07 2.16 -3.30
C ILE A 233 -14.00 3.65 -3.67
N VAL A 234 -15.12 4.26 -4.11
CA VAL A 234 -15.17 5.70 -4.45
C VAL A 234 -14.84 6.58 -3.24
N THR A 235 -15.29 6.21 -2.05
CA THR A 235 -14.96 6.94 -0.81
C THR A 235 -13.46 6.81 -0.46
N ALA A 236 -12.85 5.64 -0.65
CA ALA A 236 -11.41 5.45 -0.49
C ALA A 236 -10.61 6.24 -1.55
N MET A 237 -11.04 6.25 -2.81
CA MET A 237 -10.45 7.06 -3.88
C MET A 237 -10.46 8.56 -3.54
N LYS A 238 -11.58 9.08 -3.00
CA LYS A 238 -11.66 10.45 -2.49
C LYS A 238 -10.67 10.70 -1.35
N ALA A 239 -10.56 9.78 -0.39
CA ALA A 239 -9.67 9.91 0.76
C ALA A 239 -8.17 9.86 0.39
N GLN A 240 -7.82 9.16 -0.70
CA GLN A 240 -6.45 8.99 -1.19
C GLN A 240 -6.04 10.03 -2.26
N GLY A 241 -6.95 10.92 -2.66
CA GLY A 241 -6.66 12.02 -3.57
C GLY A 241 -6.69 11.67 -5.07
N SER A 242 -7.54 10.73 -5.49
CA SER A 242 -7.87 10.53 -6.91
C SER A 242 -8.40 11.82 -7.57
N LYS A 243 -8.06 12.03 -8.85
CA LYS A 243 -8.61 13.15 -9.65
C LYS A 243 -10.15 13.11 -9.69
N PRO A 244 -10.87 14.20 -9.37
CA PRO A 244 -12.34 14.22 -9.34
C PRO A 244 -13.02 13.77 -10.63
N GLU A 245 -12.36 13.97 -11.77
CA GLU A 245 -12.84 13.65 -13.12
C GLU A 245 -12.87 12.14 -13.37
N ILE A 246 -11.92 11.39 -12.77
CA ILE A 246 -11.88 9.92 -12.83
C ILE A 246 -13.02 9.35 -11.97
N ILE A 247 -13.22 9.90 -10.77
CA ILE A 247 -14.35 9.53 -9.90
C ILE A 247 -15.68 9.82 -10.61
N GLY A 248 -15.77 10.97 -11.30
CA GLY A 248 -16.92 11.35 -12.13
C GLY A 248 -17.21 10.33 -13.23
N LYS A 249 -16.21 9.95 -14.04
CA LYS A 249 -16.33 8.89 -15.06
C LYS A 249 -16.86 7.57 -14.47
N CYS A 250 -16.31 7.12 -13.34
CA CYS A 250 -16.75 5.89 -12.69
C CYS A 250 -18.22 5.95 -12.24
N ILE A 251 -18.68 7.10 -11.72
CA ILE A 251 -20.09 7.31 -11.33
C ILE A 251 -21.02 7.37 -12.55
N ILE A 252 -20.56 7.98 -13.65
CA ILE A 252 -21.30 8.05 -14.92
C ILE A 252 -21.52 6.63 -15.46
N HIS A 253 -20.46 5.85 -15.65
CA HIS A 253 -20.55 4.49 -16.20
C HIS A 253 -21.34 3.53 -15.29
N TYR A 254 -21.23 3.67 -13.97
CA TYR A 254 -22.07 2.91 -13.03
C TYR A 254 -23.56 3.25 -13.21
N ALA A 255 -23.91 4.53 -13.33
CA ALA A 255 -25.29 4.96 -13.55
C ALA A 255 -25.85 4.47 -14.89
N GLU A 256 -25.07 4.59 -15.97
CA GLU A 256 -25.42 4.12 -17.32
C GLU A 256 -25.68 2.60 -17.36
N ARG A 257 -24.96 1.82 -16.55
CA ARG A 257 -25.14 0.36 -16.45
C ARG A 257 -26.34 -0.09 -15.60
N TYR A 258 -26.70 0.64 -14.54
CA TYR A 258 -27.68 0.17 -13.54
C TYR A 258 -28.98 0.98 -13.44
N LEU A 259 -29.09 2.15 -14.08
CA LEU A 259 -30.30 2.99 -14.06
C LEU A 259 -30.99 2.99 -15.45
N PRO A 260 -32.06 2.19 -15.66
CA PRO A 260 -32.70 2.08 -16.97
C PRO A 260 -33.22 3.41 -17.49
N GLY A 261 -32.95 3.70 -18.77
CA GLY A 261 -33.43 4.91 -19.45
C GLY A 261 -32.66 6.19 -19.14
N ILE A 262 -31.54 6.13 -18.39
CA ILE A 262 -30.69 7.32 -18.16
C ILE A 262 -30.04 7.84 -19.45
N ASP A 263 -29.74 6.94 -20.40
CA ASP A 263 -29.17 7.25 -21.72
C ASP A 263 -30.19 7.37 -22.85
N GLU A 264 -31.47 7.06 -22.61
CA GLU A 264 -32.53 7.30 -23.59
C GLU A 264 -32.79 8.80 -23.75
N GLU A 265 -32.22 9.38 -24.81
CA GLU A 265 -32.62 10.70 -25.31
C GLU A 265 -34.09 10.65 -25.75
N ILE A 266 -34.89 11.62 -25.31
CA ILE A 266 -36.32 11.68 -25.64
C ILE A 266 -36.51 12.27 -27.05
N GLU A 267 -36.07 11.54 -28.07
CA GLU A 267 -36.36 11.79 -29.49
C GLU A 267 -37.85 11.47 -29.80
N GLY A 268 -38.77 12.17 -29.13
CA GLY A 268 -40.22 11.92 -29.23
C GLY A 268 -41.12 13.15 -29.07
N LEU A 269 -40.70 14.18 -28.33
CA LEU A 269 -41.56 15.34 -28.01
C LEU A 269 -41.72 16.38 -29.16
N ARG A 270 -41.41 16.01 -30.41
CA ARG A 270 -41.71 16.81 -31.61
C ARG A 270 -43.12 16.57 -32.17
N GLY A 271 -44.13 16.41 -31.30
CA GLY A 271 -45.48 16.01 -31.73
C GLY A 271 -46.61 16.40 -30.78
N TYR A 272 -46.97 17.69 -30.72
CA TYR A 272 -48.23 18.13 -30.13
C TYR A 272 -49.39 17.82 -31.10
N GLY A 273 -49.80 16.55 -31.16
CA GLY A 273 -50.84 16.06 -32.07
C GLY A 273 -51.53 14.79 -31.57
N TYR A 274 -52.81 14.62 -31.92
CA TYR A 274 -53.62 13.49 -31.46
C TYR A 274 -53.09 12.15 -31.99
N GLY A 275 -52.51 11.33 -31.10
CA GLY A 275 -52.07 9.97 -31.41
C GLY A 275 -52.20 9.05 -30.20
N LYS A 276 -53.24 8.20 -30.16
CA LYS A 276 -53.38 7.15 -29.14
C LYS A 276 -52.38 6.01 -29.39
N LYS A 277 -51.13 6.18 -28.92
CA LYS A 277 -50.26 5.07 -28.52
C LYS A 277 -49.58 5.43 -27.21
N GLU A 278 -49.61 4.48 -26.30
CA GLU A 278 -49.10 4.62 -24.95
C GLU A 278 -47.60 4.91 -24.92
N ILE A 279 -47.21 6.03 -24.31
CA ILE A 279 -45.93 6.10 -23.60
C ILE A 279 -46.16 5.65 -22.15
N THR A 280 -46.75 4.44 -22.02
CA THR A 280 -46.58 3.61 -20.84
C THR A 280 -45.11 3.20 -20.85
N VAL A 281 -44.29 3.97 -20.15
CA VAL A 281 -42.82 3.97 -20.28
C VAL A 281 -42.27 2.55 -20.14
N ARG A 282 -41.56 2.06 -21.17
CA ARG A 282 -41.10 0.66 -21.28
C ARG A 282 -40.07 0.22 -20.22
N ILE A 283 -39.66 1.13 -19.32
CA ILE A 283 -38.79 0.86 -18.17
C ILE A 283 -39.35 -0.24 -17.25
N PHE A 284 -40.67 -0.46 -17.21
CA PHE A 284 -41.29 -1.60 -16.51
C PHE A 284 -40.97 -2.99 -17.11
N GLY A 285 -40.16 -3.07 -18.17
CA GLY A 285 -39.86 -4.31 -18.89
C GLY A 285 -38.73 -5.18 -18.33
N GLN A 286 -37.95 -4.73 -17.33
CA GLN A 286 -36.81 -5.50 -16.80
C GLN A 286 -36.67 -5.43 -15.26
N GLY A 287 -37.31 -6.38 -14.58
CA GLY A 287 -36.79 -7.11 -13.40
C GLY A 287 -36.54 -6.40 -12.06
N GLY A 288 -36.20 -5.11 -12.02
CA GLY A 288 -35.81 -4.43 -10.77
C GLY A 288 -36.99 -3.87 -9.97
N GLU A 289 -36.95 -3.97 -8.65
CA GLU A 289 -37.90 -3.27 -7.79
C GLU A 289 -37.64 -1.76 -7.78
N LYS A 290 -38.70 -0.95 -7.67
CA LYS A 290 -38.59 0.52 -7.52
C LYS A 290 -37.78 0.93 -6.28
N SER A 291 -37.72 0.07 -5.27
CA SER A 291 -36.97 0.29 -4.03
C SER A 291 -35.45 0.33 -4.29
N ASP A 292 -34.93 -0.67 -5.00
CA ASP A 292 -33.50 -0.82 -5.28
C ASP A 292 -32.98 0.31 -6.18
N GLN A 293 -33.75 0.64 -7.21
CA GLN A 293 -33.44 1.74 -8.12
C GLN A 293 -33.36 3.09 -7.38
N LYS A 294 -34.27 3.35 -6.43
CA LYS A 294 -34.17 4.51 -5.55
C LYS A 294 -32.88 4.47 -4.72
N ALA A 295 -32.59 3.35 -4.08
CA ALA A 295 -31.41 3.21 -3.22
C ALA A 295 -30.09 3.43 -3.99
N ILE A 296 -30.01 2.98 -5.24
CA ILE A 296 -28.86 3.24 -6.13
C ILE A 296 -28.73 4.74 -6.40
N VAL A 297 -29.81 5.43 -6.79
CA VAL A 297 -29.75 6.88 -7.05
C VAL A 297 -29.35 7.66 -5.80
N GLU A 298 -29.93 7.36 -4.63
CA GLU A 298 -29.58 8.04 -3.37
C GLU A 298 -28.12 7.83 -2.98
N SER A 299 -27.59 6.61 -3.19
CA SER A 299 -26.18 6.29 -2.99
C SER A 299 -25.27 7.09 -3.94
N LEU A 300 -25.52 7.03 -5.25
CA LEU A 300 -24.69 7.72 -6.25
C LEU A 300 -24.65 9.25 -6.04
N LEU A 301 -25.78 9.86 -5.66
CA LEU A 301 -25.83 11.29 -5.36
C LEU A 301 -24.96 11.67 -4.16
N SER A 302 -24.89 10.83 -3.11
CA SER A 302 -24.07 11.13 -1.93
C SER A 302 -22.56 11.02 -2.18
N ILE A 303 -22.12 10.29 -3.22
CA ILE A 303 -20.69 10.15 -3.60
C ILE A 303 -20.25 11.02 -4.78
N LEU A 304 -21.10 11.89 -5.34
CA LEU A 304 -20.66 12.88 -6.32
C LEU A 304 -19.46 13.73 -5.79
N PRO A 305 -18.46 14.07 -6.61
CA PRO A 305 -17.41 15.02 -6.21
C PRO A 305 -17.95 16.45 -6.10
N PRO A 306 -17.45 17.29 -5.18
CA PRO A 306 -17.88 18.68 -5.06
C PRO A 306 -17.39 19.58 -6.20
N GLN A 307 -16.32 19.21 -6.91
CA GLN A 307 -15.73 19.99 -8.00
C GLN A 307 -16.67 20.08 -9.20
N LEU A 308 -16.73 21.24 -9.86
CA LEU A 308 -17.68 21.51 -10.95
C LEU A 308 -17.41 20.70 -12.21
N GLU A 309 -16.13 20.59 -12.60
CA GLU A 309 -15.70 19.98 -13.88
C GLU A 309 -15.67 18.44 -13.83
N SER A 310 -15.91 17.84 -12.66
CA SER A 310 -15.86 16.38 -12.48
C SER A 310 -16.95 15.61 -13.21
N VAL A 311 -18.13 16.21 -13.45
CA VAL A 311 -19.32 15.54 -14.01
C VAL A 311 -20.10 16.51 -14.92
N PRO A 312 -20.38 16.16 -16.19
CA PRO A 312 -21.05 17.07 -17.12
C PRO A 312 -22.47 17.49 -16.69
N CYS A 313 -22.85 18.74 -16.99
CA CYS A 313 -24.17 19.30 -16.67
C CYS A 313 -25.33 18.44 -17.21
N LYS A 314 -25.19 17.90 -18.44
CA LYS A 314 -26.16 16.96 -19.05
C LYS A 314 -26.39 15.70 -18.19
N PHE A 315 -25.34 15.15 -17.58
CA PHE A 315 -25.47 14.00 -16.68
C PHE A 315 -26.15 14.37 -15.36
N LEU A 316 -25.85 15.55 -14.80
CA LEU A 316 -26.54 16.01 -13.59
C LEU A 316 -28.06 16.20 -13.83
N LEU A 317 -28.46 16.68 -15.00
CA LEU A 317 -29.86 16.80 -15.40
C LEU A 317 -30.52 15.43 -15.67
N LYS A 318 -29.82 14.48 -16.31
CA LYS A 318 -30.24 13.06 -16.39
C LYS A 318 -30.50 12.47 -14.98
N MET A 319 -29.56 12.67 -14.05
CA MET A 319 -29.70 12.21 -12.66
C MET A 319 -30.86 12.89 -11.94
N LEU A 320 -31.13 14.18 -12.18
CA LEU A 320 -32.26 14.89 -11.57
C LEU A 320 -33.61 14.34 -12.08
N ARG A 321 -33.75 14.13 -13.40
CA ARG A 321 -34.92 13.44 -13.99
C ARG A 321 -35.14 12.07 -13.35
N THR A 322 -34.07 11.32 -13.13
CA THR A 322 -34.10 9.95 -12.56
C THR A 322 -34.41 9.97 -11.06
N ALA A 323 -33.89 10.94 -10.30
CA ALA A 323 -34.19 11.12 -8.88
C ALA A 323 -35.66 11.49 -8.63
N ILE A 324 -36.25 12.30 -9.51
CA ILE A 324 -37.69 12.63 -9.47
C ILE A 324 -38.54 11.40 -9.83
N LEU A 325 -38.18 10.67 -10.88
CA LEU A 325 -38.86 9.42 -11.30
C LEU A 325 -38.93 8.38 -10.16
N TYR A 326 -37.85 8.18 -9.42
CA TYR A 326 -37.79 7.23 -8.30
C TYR A 326 -38.14 7.84 -6.93
N SER A 327 -38.62 9.09 -6.88
CA SER A 327 -39.06 9.75 -5.63
C SER A 327 -38.00 9.75 -4.52
N VAL A 328 -36.79 10.18 -4.88
CA VAL A 328 -35.65 10.41 -3.99
C VAL A 328 -35.96 11.46 -2.92
N THR A 329 -35.28 11.38 -1.77
CA THR A 329 -35.40 12.35 -0.67
C THR A 329 -35.19 13.80 -1.14
N PRO A 330 -36.08 14.75 -0.74
CA PRO A 330 -36.00 16.15 -1.19
C PRO A 330 -34.69 16.88 -0.86
N ALA A 331 -33.93 16.42 0.15
CA ALA A 331 -32.62 16.97 0.48
C ALA A 331 -31.60 16.74 -0.64
N LEU A 332 -31.45 15.49 -1.11
CA LEU A 332 -30.55 15.14 -2.20
C LEU A 332 -30.97 15.80 -3.53
N ILE A 333 -32.28 15.93 -3.77
CA ILE A 333 -32.81 16.69 -4.91
C ILE A 333 -32.40 18.17 -4.81
N SER A 334 -32.58 18.81 -3.65
CA SER A 334 -32.18 20.21 -3.43
C SER A 334 -30.67 20.44 -3.58
N ASP A 335 -29.82 19.51 -3.15
CA ASP A 335 -28.37 19.61 -3.33
C ASP A 335 -27.94 19.38 -4.79
N LEU A 336 -28.62 18.50 -5.52
CA LEU A 336 -28.43 18.33 -6.96
C LEU A 336 -28.89 19.57 -7.75
N GLU A 337 -30.02 20.17 -7.40
CA GLU A 337 -30.50 21.44 -7.96
C GLU A 337 -29.49 22.57 -7.77
N LYS A 338 -28.94 22.71 -6.56
CA LYS A 338 -27.85 23.67 -6.26
C LYS A 338 -26.62 23.40 -7.13
N ARG A 339 -26.22 22.13 -7.30
CA ARG A 339 -25.03 21.77 -8.10
C ARG A 339 -25.24 22.06 -9.59
N ILE A 340 -26.40 21.71 -10.15
CA ILE A 340 -26.78 22.05 -11.53
C ILE A 340 -26.76 23.57 -11.74
N ALA A 341 -27.25 24.35 -10.76
CA ALA A 341 -27.24 25.81 -10.82
C ALA A 341 -25.83 26.43 -10.96
N LEU A 342 -24.77 25.72 -10.57
CA LEU A 342 -23.38 26.18 -10.72
C LEU A 342 -22.82 25.99 -12.15
N VAL A 343 -23.41 25.08 -12.93
CA VAL A 343 -23.01 24.69 -14.30
C VAL A 343 -24.15 24.87 -15.33
N LEU A 344 -25.17 25.67 -14.98
CA LEU A 344 -26.41 25.84 -15.75
C LEU A 344 -26.20 26.45 -17.15
N GLU A 345 -25.06 27.09 -17.40
CA GLU A 345 -24.74 27.68 -18.70
C GLU A 345 -24.42 26.64 -19.78
N ASP A 346 -24.11 25.39 -19.39
CA ASP A 346 -23.80 24.27 -20.29
C ASP A 346 -25.03 23.36 -20.57
N ALA A 347 -26.20 23.69 -20.01
CA ALA A 347 -27.43 22.92 -20.17
C ALA A 347 -28.16 23.24 -21.48
N SER A 348 -28.79 22.24 -22.11
CA SER A 348 -29.71 22.48 -23.23
C SER A 348 -31.18 22.59 -22.77
N VAL A 349 -32.03 23.11 -23.65
CA VAL A 349 -33.49 23.18 -23.41
C VAL A 349 -34.09 21.79 -23.25
N ASN A 350 -33.59 20.79 -23.98
CA ASN A 350 -34.12 19.43 -23.93
C ASN A 350 -33.83 18.76 -22.58
N ASP A 351 -32.66 19.01 -22.00
CA ASP A 351 -32.25 18.46 -20.70
C ASP A 351 -33.05 19.06 -19.54
N LEU A 352 -33.60 20.28 -19.71
CA LEU A 352 -34.48 20.94 -18.73
C LEU A 352 -35.96 20.52 -18.85
N LEU A 353 -36.38 19.84 -19.92
CA LEU A 353 -37.75 19.36 -20.12
C LEU A 353 -38.00 18.05 -19.36
N ILE A 354 -37.82 18.09 -18.04
CA ILE A 354 -38.09 16.98 -17.12
C ILE A 354 -39.61 16.71 -17.08
N PRO A 355 -40.10 15.51 -17.47
CA PRO A 355 -41.52 15.18 -17.41
C PRO A 355 -42.04 15.09 -15.97
N SER A 356 -43.33 15.38 -15.76
CA SER A 356 -43.98 15.12 -14.46
C SER A 356 -44.39 13.65 -14.34
N TYR A 357 -43.93 12.97 -13.28
CA TYR A 357 -44.13 11.53 -13.06
C TYR A 357 -45.18 11.20 -11.97
N ARG A 358 -46.09 12.13 -11.65
CA ARG A 358 -47.11 11.93 -10.61
C ARG A 358 -48.07 10.79 -11.01
N ASN A 359 -48.12 9.71 -10.22
CA ASN A 359 -48.96 8.55 -10.52
C ASN A 359 -50.46 8.90 -10.43
N GLN A 360 -51.29 8.25 -11.25
CA GLN A 360 -52.75 8.36 -11.18
C GLN A 360 -53.35 7.82 -9.86
N LEU A 361 -52.62 7.00 -9.10
CA LEU A 361 -53.08 6.50 -7.79
C LEU A 361 -53.00 7.57 -6.68
N ASP A 362 -51.97 8.42 -6.69
CA ASP A 362 -51.75 9.40 -5.62
C ASP A 362 -52.75 10.58 -5.68
N GLN A 363 -53.43 10.76 -6.83
CA GLN A 363 -54.47 11.77 -7.03
C GLN A 363 -55.75 11.52 -6.21
N ALA A 364 -55.89 10.36 -5.55
CA ALA A 364 -57.16 9.94 -4.93
C ALA A 364 -57.34 10.34 -3.45
N ILE A 365 -56.29 10.73 -2.71
CA ILE A 365 -56.32 10.74 -1.23
C ILE A 365 -56.13 12.12 -0.58
N TYR A 366 -55.25 13.00 -1.10
CA TYR A 366 -54.97 14.30 -0.45
C TYR A 366 -54.77 15.49 -1.42
N THR A 367 -55.84 16.03 -1.99
CA THR A 367 -56.09 17.50 -2.14
C THR A 367 -57.43 17.78 -2.84
N ASN A 368 -58.31 18.60 -2.23
CA ASN A 368 -59.55 19.07 -2.86
C ASN A 368 -59.31 20.30 -3.77
N SER A 369 -58.37 20.17 -4.70
CA SER A 369 -58.00 21.23 -5.65
C SER A 369 -57.54 20.61 -6.97
N PRO A 370 -58.24 20.85 -8.10
CA PRO A 370 -57.79 20.41 -9.41
C PRO A 370 -56.66 21.33 -9.90
N GLU A 371 -55.46 21.17 -9.32
CA GLU A 371 -54.27 21.79 -9.87
C GLU A 371 -53.93 21.10 -11.19
N GLU A 372 -54.03 21.85 -12.28
CA GLU A 372 -53.72 21.39 -13.64
C GLU A 372 -52.28 20.86 -13.68
N CYS A 373 -52.12 19.55 -13.86
CA CYS A 373 -50.82 18.91 -13.84
C CYS A 373 -50.10 19.24 -15.16
N SER A 374 -49.13 20.14 -15.10
CA SER A 374 -48.24 20.44 -16.23
C SER A 374 -47.47 19.19 -16.64
N MET A 375 -47.26 19.01 -17.94
CA MET A 375 -46.52 17.85 -18.48
C MET A 375 -45.05 17.82 -18.05
N HIS A 376 -44.51 18.94 -17.55
CA HIS A 376 -43.13 19.08 -17.11
C HIS A 376 -43.04 19.62 -15.66
N GLU A 377 -41.93 19.32 -14.97
CA GLU A 377 -41.63 19.76 -13.59
C GLU A 377 -41.10 21.21 -13.54
N VAL A 378 -41.98 22.15 -13.86
CA VAL A 378 -41.69 23.60 -13.97
C VAL A 378 -41.13 24.19 -12.68
N ASP A 379 -41.63 23.76 -11.51
CA ASP A 379 -41.22 24.30 -10.21
C ASP A 379 -39.76 23.92 -9.86
N THR A 380 -39.25 22.82 -10.42
CA THR A 380 -37.86 22.36 -10.25
C THR A 380 -36.89 23.26 -11.01
N VAL A 381 -37.22 23.61 -12.26
CA VAL A 381 -36.41 24.55 -13.05
C VAL A 381 -36.42 25.95 -12.42
N GLN A 382 -37.51 26.35 -11.74
CA GLN A 382 -37.54 27.60 -10.97
C GLN A 382 -36.51 27.61 -9.84
N ARG A 383 -36.44 26.56 -9.00
CA ARG A 383 -35.46 26.47 -7.90
C ARG A 383 -34.01 26.51 -8.40
N ILE A 384 -33.71 25.86 -9.51
CA ILE A 384 -32.38 25.88 -10.14
C ILE A 384 -32.00 27.30 -10.58
N ILE A 385 -32.93 28.06 -11.18
CA ILE A 385 -32.70 29.47 -11.53
C ILE A 385 -32.50 30.34 -10.28
N GLU A 386 -33.28 30.13 -9.22
CA GLU A 386 -33.13 30.84 -7.95
C GLU A 386 -31.75 30.59 -7.32
N TYR A 387 -31.30 29.34 -7.23
CA TYR A 387 -29.95 29.00 -6.73
C TYR A 387 -28.83 29.61 -7.58
N PHE A 388 -28.96 29.63 -8.91
CA PHE A 388 -27.99 30.26 -9.81
C PHE A 388 -27.88 31.76 -9.51
N LEU A 389 -29.02 32.44 -9.34
CA LEU A 389 -29.07 33.87 -9.03
C LEU A 389 -28.53 34.19 -7.62
N MET A 390 -28.73 33.32 -6.63
CA MET A 390 -28.13 33.46 -5.30
C MET A 390 -26.60 33.37 -5.37
N HIS A 391 -26.04 32.37 -6.06
CA HIS A 391 -24.59 32.23 -6.23
C HIS A 391 -23.98 33.40 -7.00
N GLU A 392 -24.62 33.87 -8.08
CA GLU A 392 -24.20 35.04 -8.85
C GLU A 392 -24.27 36.39 -8.11
N GLN A 393 -24.93 36.45 -6.95
CA GLN A 393 -24.94 37.63 -6.07
C GLN A 393 -23.79 37.59 -5.05
N GLN A 394 -23.39 36.40 -4.59
CA GLN A 394 -22.40 36.22 -3.51
C GLN A 394 -20.93 36.37 -3.96
N LYS A 395 -20.65 36.38 -5.28
CA LYS A 395 -19.27 36.45 -5.79
C LYS A 395 -18.56 37.78 -5.46
N PRO A 396 -17.33 37.75 -4.89
CA PRO A 396 -16.57 38.94 -4.49
C PRO A 396 -16.13 39.79 -5.69
N HIS A 397 -15.90 41.09 -5.46
CA HIS A 397 -15.75 42.08 -6.54
C HIS A 397 -14.55 41.85 -7.48
N HIS A 398 -13.47 41.21 -7.02
CA HIS A 398 -12.24 41.07 -7.81
C HIS A 398 -12.37 40.09 -8.99
N GLN A 399 -13.20 39.05 -8.89
CA GLN A 399 -13.38 38.07 -9.97
C GLN A 399 -14.24 38.59 -11.14
N LYS A 400 -14.91 39.74 -11.00
CA LYS A 400 -15.90 40.25 -11.96
C LYS A 400 -15.31 40.87 -13.25
N LYS A 401 -13.98 40.87 -13.44
CA LYS A 401 -13.30 41.61 -14.53
C LYS A 401 -12.88 40.78 -15.76
N HIS A 402 -12.78 39.45 -15.69
CA HIS A 402 -12.12 38.65 -16.74
C HIS A 402 -12.94 37.48 -17.32
N GLN A 403 -14.27 37.44 -17.11
CA GLN A 403 -15.15 36.45 -17.76
C GLN A 403 -16.29 37.14 -18.53
N LYS A 404 -16.73 36.54 -19.64
CA LYS A 404 -17.97 36.94 -20.33
C LYS A 404 -19.16 36.77 -19.36
N PRO A 405 -20.21 37.61 -19.45
CA PRO A 405 -21.30 37.57 -18.47
C PRO A 405 -22.16 36.31 -18.63
N LYS A 406 -21.88 35.28 -17.82
CA LYS A 406 -22.58 33.97 -17.75
C LYS A 406 -24.12 34.10 -17.78
N LYS A 407 -24.64 35.15 -17.14
CA LYS A 407 -26.07 35.54 -17.11
C LYS A 407 -26.73 35.66 -18.49
N TYR A 408 -25.99 35.96 -19.56
CA TYR A 408 -26.52 36.06 -20.93
C TYR A 408 -26.81 34.69 -21.56
N THR A 409 -25.98 33.67 -21.28
CA THR A 409 -26.22 32.30 -21.73
C THR A 409 -27.47 31.73 -21.06
N VAL A 410 -27.54 31.88 -19.73
CA VAL A 410 -28.69 31.42 -18.93
C VAL A 410 -29.99 32.18 -19.29
N SER A 411 -29.93 33.47 -19.64
CA SER A 411 -31.15 34.20 -20.05
C SER A 411 -31.69 33.74 -21.42
N LYS A 412 -30.82 33.36 -22.36
CA LYS A 412 -31.22 32.68 -23.61
C LYS A 412 -31.81 31.29 -23.37
N LEU A 413 -31.19 30.52 -22.47
CA LEU A 413 -31.65 29.18 -22.11
C LEU A 413 -33.06 29.23 -21.51
N LEU A 414 -33.29 30.12 -20.53
CA LEU A 414 -34.59 30.30 -19.89
C LEU A 414 -35.67 30.79 -20.87
N ASP A 415 -35.37 31.77 -21.72
CA ASP A 415 -36.33 32.25 -22.74
C ASP A 415 -36.71 31.14 -23.74
N SER A 416 -35.76 30.25 -24.06
CA SER A 416 -35.99 29.11 -24.96
C SER A 416 -36.76 27.97 -24.28
N TYR A 417 -36.51 27.73 -22.99
CA TYR A 417 -37.30 26.81 -22.14
C TYR A 417 -38.73 27.30 -21.95
N LEU A 418 -38.93 28.59 -21.67
CA LEU A 418 -40.25 29.23 -21.63
C LEU A 418 -41.00 29.02 -22.96
N ALA A 419 -40.34 29.20 -24.11
CA ALA A 419 -40.94 28.96 -25.43
C ALA A 419 -41.23 27.47 -25.73
N ALA A 420 -40.63 26.53 -25.00
CA ALA A 420 -40.95 25.11 -25.08
C ALA A 420 -42.18 24.78 -24.21
N ILE A 421 -42.17 25.13 -22.92
CA ILE A 421 -43.28 24.83 -22.00
C ILE A 421 -44.55 25.63 -22.32
N ALA A 422 -44.44 26.78 -23.00
CA ALA A 422 -45.60 27.57 -23.47
C ALA A 422 -46.55 26.85 -24.44
N LYS A 423 -46.18 25.66 -24.91
CA LYS A 423 -46.97 24.77 -25.78
C LYS A 423 -47.80 23.76 -25.01
N ASP A 424 -47.54 23.59 -23.72
CA ASP A 424 -48.32 22.76 -22.80
C ASP A 424 -49.64 23.46 -22.46
N PRO A 425 -50.82 22.94 -22.85
CA PRO A 425 -52.11 23.57 -22.59
C PRO A 425 -52.61 23.40 -21.14
N THR A 426 -51.91 22.66 -20.27
CA THR A 426 -52.22 22.55 -18.83
C THR A 426 -51.28 23.41 -17.96
N LEU A 427 -50.45 24.27 -18.58
CA LEU A 427 -49.51 25.12 -17.85
C LEU A 427 -50.19 26.36 -17.27
N SER A 428 -50.33 26.40 -15.94
CA SER A 428 -50.93 27.56 -15.28
C SER A 428 -50.13 28.86 -15.47
N ILE A 429 -50.86 29.96 -15.72
CA ILE A 429 -50.27 31.28 -16.01
C ILE A 429 -49.41 31.81 -14.85
N THR A 430 -49.69 31.38 -13.61
CA THR A 430 -48.89 31.75 -12.44
C THR A 430 -47.47 31.19 -12.55
N LYS A 431 -47.31 29.89 -12.82
CA LYS A 431 -45.98 29.27 -12.97
C LYS A 431 -45.22 29.86 -14.15
N PHE A 432 -45.88 30.03 -15.29
CA PHE A 432 -45.28 30.64 -16.48
C PHE A 432 -44.80 32.08 -16.22
N ARG A 433 -45.60 32.91 -15.52
CA ARG A 433 -45.23 34.30 -15.21
C ARG A 433 -44.09 34.39 -14.20
N VAL A 434 -44.08 33.55 -13.15
CA VAL A 434 -43.02 33.56 -12.13
C VAL A 434 -41.66 33.20 -12.74
N LEU A 435 -41.59 32.19 -13.61
CA LEU A 435 -40.35 31.89 -14.35
C LEU A 435 -39.94 33.05 -15.27
N ALA A 436 -40.88 33.67 -15.98
CA ALA A 436 -40.57 34.84 -16.81
C ALA A 436 -40.00 36.02 -15.99
N GLU A 437 -40.56 36.27 -14.80
CA GLU A 437 -40.19 37.32 -13.84
C GLU A 437 -38.90 37.02 -13.04
N SER A 438 -38.38 35.79 -13.08
CA SER A 438 -37.29 35.32 -12.20
C SER A 438 -35.93 36.01 -12.40
N LEU A 439 -35.58 36.46 -13.62
CA LEU A 439 -34.27 37.06 -13.90
C LEU A 439 -34.23 38.58 -13.60
N PRO A 440 -33.16 39.09 -12.97
CA PRO A 440 -33.08 40.50 -12.56
C PRO A 440 -32.97 41.48 -13.73
N GLU A 441 -33.39 42.72 -13.49
CA GLU A 441 -33.30 43.84 -14.44
C GLU A 441 -31.87 43.97 -14.99
N GLY A 442 -31.73 43.72 -16.30
CA GLY A 442 -30.43 43.78 -17.01
C GLY A 442 -29.82 42.43 -17.40
N ALA A 443 -30.31 41.29 -16.88
CA ALA A 443 -29.84 39.96 -17.31
C ALA A 443 -30.23 39.62 -18.77
N ARG A 444 -31.37 40.15 -19.23
CA ARG A 444 -31.80 40.14 -20.64
C ARG A 444 -31.34 41.42 -21.35
N THR A 445 -30.50 41.27 -22.36
CA THR A 445 -30.05 42.34 -23.28
C THR A 445 -30.98 42.53 -24.47
N CYS A 446 -31.66 41.45 -24.89
CA CYS A 446 -32.72 41.41 -25.89
C CYS A 446 -33.93 40.65 -25.30
N HIS A 447 -35.15 40.97 -25.72
CA HIS A 447 -36.39 40.38 -25.19
C HIS A 447 -37.17 39.54 -26.22
N ASP A 448 -36.62 39.31 -27.42
CA ASP A 448 -37.28 38.55 -28.50
C ASP A 448 -37.66 37.12 -28.12
N GLY A 449 -36.83 36.44 -27.33
CA GLY A 449 -37.09 35.08 -26.85
C GLY A 449 -38.29 35.05 -25.91
N LEU A 450 -38.24 35.86 -24.85
CA LEU A 450 -39.36 36.09 -23.94
C LEU A 450 -40.65 36.51 -24.67
N TYR A 451 -40.57 37.38 -25.68
CA TYR A 451 -41.73 37.76 -26.49
C TYR A 451 -42.34 36.55 -27.23
N ARG A 452 -41.52 35.76 -27.93
CA ARG A 452 -41.96 34.53 -28.63
C ARG A 452 -42.58 33.52 -27.65
N ALA A 453 -42.04 33.41 -26.44
CA ALA A 453 -42.62 32.56 -25.40
C ALA A 453 -43.99 33.08 -24.93
N ILE A 454 -44.14 34.38 -24.66
CA ILE A 454 -45.41 34.99 -24.25
C ILE A 454 -46.48 34.85 -25.34
N ASP A 455 -46.15 35.10 -26.61
CA ASP A 455 -47.08 34.90 -27.72
C ASP A 455 -47.49 33.43 -27.87
N THR A 456 -46.52 32.50 -27.78
CA THR A 456 -46.79 31.07 -27.81
C THR A 456 -47.74 30.68 -26.67
N TYR A 457 -47.52 31.19 -25.46
CA TYR A 457 -48.38 30.90 -24.31
C TYR A 457 -49.82 31.40 -24.51
N ILE A 458 -50.00 32.66 -24.94
CA ILE A 458 -51.32 33.25 -25.20
C ILE A 458 -52.03 32.57 -26.38
N LYS A 459 -51.28 32.09 -27.38
CA LYS A 459 -51.80 31.30 -28.51
C LYS A 459 -52.28 29.91 -28.07
N THR A 460 -51.56 29.25 -27.17
CA THR A 460 -51.91 27.92 -26.64
C THR A 460 -53.07 27.99 -25.62
N HIS A 461 -53.21 29.11 -24.90
CA HIS A 461 -54.25 29.30 -23.87
C HIS A 461 -55.24 30.44 -24.19
N PRO A 462 -56.14 30.29 -25.20
CA PRO A 462 -57.14 31.32 -25.54
C PRO A 462 -58.09 31.72 -24.40
N SER A 463 -58.25 30.86 -23.39
CA SER A 463 -59.07 31.08 -22.19
C SER A 463 -58.52 32.11 -21.21
N VAL A 464 -57.23 32.49 -21.32
CA VAL A 464 -56.58 33.42 -20.37
C VAL A 464 -57.28 34.79 -20.37
N PRO A 465 -57.74 35.30 -19.21
CA PRO A 465 -58.39 36.60 -19.10
C PRO A 465 -57.53 37.78 -19.55
N GLU A 466 -58.15 38.80 -20.16
CA GLU A 466 -57.48 40.01 -20.66
C GLU A 466 -56.75 40.81 -19.56
N HIS A 467 -57.16 40.67 -18.29
CA HIS A 467 -56.46 41.26 -17.15
C HIS A 467 -55.12 40.57 -16.83
N ASP A 468 -54.99 39.26 -17.09
CA ASP A 468 -53.75 38.51 -16.89
C ASP A 468 -52.85 38.54 -18.13
N ARG A 469 -53.41 38.59 -19.35
CA ARG A 469 -52.62 38.95 -20.54
C ARG A 469 -51.89 40.29 -20.35
N ARG A 470 -52.58 41.28 -19.75
CA ARG A 470 -52.02 42.59 -19.36
C ARG A 470 -51.07 42.55 -18.16
N ARG A 471 -50.98 41.45 -17.41
CA ARG A 471 -49.91 41.21 -16.42
C ARG A 471 -48.70 40.56 -17.09
N LEU A 472 -48.91 39.46 -17.82
CA LEU A 472 -47.87 38.72 -18.51
C LEU A 472 -47.10 39.57 -19.53
N CYS A 473 -47.80 40.39 -20.33
CA CYS A 473 -47.15 41.28 -21.31
C CYS A 473 -46.38 42.46 -20.69
N LYS A 474 -46.38 42.65 -19.36
CA LYS A 474 -45.53 43.65 -18.68
C LYS A 474 -44.13 43.12 -18.33
N VAL A 475 -43.93 41.80 -18.37
CA VAL A 475 -42.63 41.18 -18.04
C VAL A 475 -41.59 41.45 -19.13
N MET A 476 -42.04 41.80 -20.35
CA MET A 476 -41.16 42.20 -21.44
C MET A 476 -40.98 43.72 -21.57
N ASP A 477 -39.74 44.16 -21.69
CA ASP A 477 -39.37 45.52 -22.05
C ASP A 477 -39.40 45.68 -23.58
N CYS A 478 -40.40 46.41 -24.09
CA CYS A 478 -40.57 46.68 -25.52
C CYS A 478 -39.38 47.48 -26.11
N GLY A 479 -38.61 48.18 -25.27
CA GLY A 479 -37.37 48.87 -25.67
C GLY A 479 -36.23 47.91 -26.05
N LYS A 480 -36.32 46.62 -25.68
CA LYS A 480 -35.28 45.60 -25.93
C LYS A 480 -35.68 44.55 -26.98
N LEU A 481 -36.79 44.75 -27.68
CA LEU A 481 -37.15 43.94 -28.84
C LEU A 481 -36.35 44.38 -30.08
N SER A 482 -36.07 43.45 -30.99
CA SER A 482 -35.56 43.74 -32.34
C SER A 482 -36.64 44.35 -33.25
N LEU A 483 -36.24 44.90 -34.39
CA LEU A 483 -37.15 45.43 -35.40
C LEU A 483 -38.17 44.37 -35.85
N ASP A 484 -37.71 43.15 -36.15
CA ASP A 484 -38.55 42.03 -36.59
C ASP A 484 -39.56 41.63 -35.50
N ALA A 485 -39.12 41.56 -34.24
CA ALA A 485 -39.98 41.26 -33.11
C ALA A 485 -41.01 42.38 -32.86
N CYS A 486 -40.62 43.64 -33.03
CA CYS A 486 -41.52 44.78 -32.96
C CYS A 486 -42.56 44.80 -34.10
N MET A 487 -42.15 44.48 -35.34
CA MET A 487 -43.08 44.36 -36.47
C MET A 487 -44.11 43.24 -36.22
N HIS A 488 -43.66 42.06 -35.80
CA HIS A 488 -44.56 40.96 -35.45
C HIS A 488 -45.47 41.32 -34.26
N ALA A 489 -44.95 41.98 -33.22
CA ALA A 489 -45.75 42.40 -32.07
C ALA A 489 -46.76 43.52 -32.39
N ALA A 490 -46.43 44.42 -33.31
CA ALA A 490 -47.35 45.46 -33.79
C ALA A 490 -48.52 44.90 -34.60
N GLN A 491 -48.37 43.72 -35.20
CA GLN A 491 -49.36 43.03 -36.04
C GLN A 491 -50.07 41.87 -35.31
N ASN A 492 -49.90 41.73 -33.99
CA ASN A 492 -50.38 40.56 -33.25
C ASN A 492 -51.60 40.87 -32.38
N ASP A 493 -52.79 40.59 -32.92
CA ASP A 493 -54.11 40.78 -32.30
C ASP A 493 -54.31 40.04 -30.96
N ARG A 494 -53.43 39.08 -30.60
CA ARG A 494 -53.49 38.38 -29.31
C ARG A 494 -52.98 39.26 -28.14
N LEU A 495 -52.20 40.30 -28.44
CA LEU A 495 -51.61 41.19 -27.44
C LEU A 495 -52.60 42.28 -26.99
N PRO A 496 -52.54 42.73 -25.72
CA PRO A 496 -53.32 43.88 -25.30
C PRO A 496 -52.92 45.16 -26.06
N LEU A 497 -53.90 45.95 -26.51
CA LEU A 497 -53.68 47.20 -27.27
C LEU A 497 -52.64 48.14 -26.64
N ARG A 498 -52.61 48.24 -25.30
CA ARG A 498 -51.59 49.02 -24.56
C ARG A 498 -50.16 48.56 -24.85
N THR A 499 -49.93 47.25 -24.96
CA THR A 499 -48.63 46.67 -25.28
C THR A 499 -48.24 46.97 -26.73
N VAL A 500 -49.18 46.86 -27.67
CA VAL A 500 -48.97 47.23 -29.09
C VAL A 500 -48.54 48.70 -29.22
N ILE A 501 -49.20 49.61 -28.51
CA ILE A 501 -48.83 51.04 -28.46
C ILE A 501 -47.42 51.23 -27.85
N GLN A 502 -47.07 50.48 -26.80
CA GLN A 502 -45.73 50.54 -26.19
C GLN A 502 -44.62 50.04 -27.12
N VAL A 503 -44.89 49.05 -27.98
CA VAL A 503 -43.97 48.59 -29.04
C VAL A 503 -43.78 49.67 -30.11
N LEU A 504 -44.87 50.22 -30.65
CA LEU A 504 -44.81 51.27 -31.68
C LEU A 504 -44.06 52.52 -31.18
N PHE A 505 -44.31 52.93 -29.93
CA PHE A 505 -43.63 54.06 -29.30
C PHE A 505 -42.14 53.78 -29.02
N SER A 506 -41.77 52.53 -28.67
CA SER A 506 -40.36 52.18 -28.46
C SER A 506 -39.57 52.20 -29.77
N GLU A 507 -40.15 51.74 -30.88
CA GLU A 507 -39.56 51.88 -32.22
C GLU A 507 -39.43 53.34 -32.65
N GLN A 508 -40.46 54.17 -32.42
CA GLN A 508 -40.40 55.59 -32.73
C GLN A 508 -39.25 56.30 -31.99
N ILE A 509 -38.93 55.89 -30.75
CA ILE A 509 -37.77 56.36 -30.00
C ILE A 509 -36.45 55.80 -30.57
N LYS A 510 -36.37 54.52 -30.91
CA LYS A 510 -35.17 53.92 -31.53
C LYS A 510 -34.83 54.60 -32.86
N MET A 511 -35.81 54.81 -33.74
CA MET A 511 -35.64 55.52 -35.01
C MET A 511 -35.18 56.96 -34.79
N ARG A 512 -35.80 57.70 -33.85
CA ARG A 512 -35.40 59.07 -33.49
C ARG A 512 -33.96 59.15 -32.97
N ASN A 513 -33.52 58.16 -32.20
CA ASN A 513 -32.15 58.09 -31.69
C ASN A 513 -31.15 57.68 -32.77
N ALA A 514 -31.50 56.75 -33.67
CA ALA A 514 -30.69 56.36 -34.81
C ALA A 514 -30.52 57.50 -35.83
N MET A 515 -31.54 58.34 -36.00
CA MET A 515 -31.45 59.58 -36.78
C MET A 515 -30.48 60.59 -36.14
N LYS A 516 -30.56 60.80 -34.81
CA LYS A 516 -29.60 61.66 -34.08
C LYS A 516 -28.16 61.16 -34.14
N ALA A 517 -27.94 59.84 -34.20
CA ALA A 517 -26.61 59.25 -34.33
C ALA A 517 -25.96 59.41 -35.72
N LYS A 518 -26.61 60.13 -36.65
CA LYS A 518 -26.14 60.38 -38.03
C LYS A 518 -25.98 61.87 -38.39
N GLU A 519 -25.93 62.77 -37.41
CA GLU A 519 -25.52 64.17 -37.64
C GLU A 519 -23.98 64.29 -37.58
N PRO A 520 -23.28 64.67 -38.67
CA PRO A 520 -21.83 64.82 -38.67
C PRO A 520 -21.40 66.15 -38.04
N ALA A 521 -20.69 66.08 -36.91
CA ALA A 521 -20.04 67.25 -36.32
C ALA A 521 -18.91 67.76 -37.26
N THR A 522 -18.79 69.08 -37.40
CA THR A 522 -17.78 69.73 -38.23
C THR A 522 -17.17 70.92 -37.48
N GLN A 523 -15.91 71.27 -37.81
CA GLN A 523 -14.97 72.15 -37.08
C GLN A 523 -14.32 71.45 -35.86
N GLN A 524 -13.00 71.49 -35.67
CA GLN A 524 -11.97 72.38 -36.24
C GLN A 524 -10.75 71.65 -36.85
N SER A 525 -9.99 72.40 -37.68
CA SER A 525 -8.57 72.23 -38.08
C SER A 525 -8.13 70.98 -38.87
N GLY A 526 -7.34 71.21 -39.93
CA GLY A 526 -6.56 70.19 -40.66
C GLY A 526 -6.77 70.23 -42.18
N GLU A 527 -5.76 70.69 -42.93
CA GLU A 527 -5.64 70.51 -44.38
C GLU A 527 -5.07 69.09 -44.65
N GLU A 528 -5.27 68.39 -45.78
CA GLU A 528 -5.10 68.83 -47.17
C GLU A 528 -5.85 67.95 -48.23
N ASN A 529 -6.05 68.54 -49.42
CA ASN A 529 -5.95 67.94 -50.76
C ASN A 529 -6.84 66.74 -51.23
N SER A 530 -7.91 67.12 -51.95
CA SER A 530 -8.12 66.76 -53.38
C SER A 530 -8.71 65.36 -53.75
N PRO A 531 -9.22 65.16 -55.00
CA PRO A 531 -10.62 64.78 -55.13
C PRO A 531 -10.93 63.59 -56.06
N TYR A 532 -12.17 63.08 -56.03
CA TYR A 532 -13.14 63.16 -57.13
C TYR A 532 -14.47 62.52 -56.73
N ASN A 533 -15.58 63.18 -57.05
CA ASN A 533 -16.96 62.72 -56.85
C ASN A 533 -17.77 63.08 -58.10
N ASN A 534 -18.71 62.23 -58.52
CA ASN A 534 -19.72 62.60 -59.51
C ASN A 534 -20.89 61.60 -59.56
N GLN A 535 -22.01 61.93 -58.90
CA GLN A 535 -23.39 61.56 -59.26
C GLN A 535 -24.38 62.16 -58.24
N SER A 536 -24.77 63.42 -58.46
CA SER A 536 -25.68 64.19 -57.59
C SER A 536 -26.65 65.05 -58.41
N ALA A 537 -27.61 64.40 -59.09
CA ALA A 537 -28.72 65.07 -59.78
C ALA A 537 -30.07 64.46 -59.39
N ASP A 538 -30.20 63.12 -59.39
CA ASP A 538 -31.45 62.41 -59.03
C ASP A 538 -31.90 62.66 -57.57
N LYS A 539 -30.94 62.65 -56.64
CA LYS A 539 -31.22 62.64 -55.19
C LYS A 539 -31.94 63.91 -54.70
N ASP A 540 -31.70 65.06 -55.33
CA ASP A 540 -32.34 66.31 -54.92
C ASP A 540 -33.82 66.40 -55.33
N ALA A 541 -34.25 65.65 -56.35
CA ALA A 541 -35.67 65.49 -56.67
C ALA A 541 -36.36 64.62 -55.61
N GLU A 542 -35.79 63.46 -55.31
CA GLU A 542 -36.30 62.49 -54.34
C GLU A 542 -36.41 63.10 -52.92
N ILE A 543 -35.36 63.82 -52.48
CA ILE A 543 -35.35 64.57 -51.21
C ILE A 543 -36.45 65.64 -51.16
N LYS A 544 -36.81 66.26 -52.30
CA LYS A 544 -37.89 67.25 -52.37
C LYS A 544 -39.26 66.62 -52.14
N THR A 545 -39.54 65.47 -52.77
CA THR A 545 -40.76 64.68 -52.52
C THR A 545 -40.82 64.20 -51.07
N LEU A 546 -39.74 63.63 -50.54
CA LEU A 546 -39.70 63.15 -49.15
C LEU A 546 -39.92 64.27 -48.13
N ARG A 547 -39.43 65.49 -48.39
CA ARG A 547 -39.73 66.67 -47.55
C ARG A 547 -41.20 67.09 -47.64
N ALA A 548 -41.83 67.03 -48.81
CA ALA A 548 -43.25 67.35 -48.96
C ALA A 548 -44.16 66.33 -48.24
N GLU A 549 -43.79 65.04 -48.25
CA GLU A 549 -44.48 64.02 -47.47
C GLU A 549 -44.23 64.16 -45.96
N LEU A 550 -43.02 64.54 -45.54
CA LEU A 550 -42.69 64.81 -44.14
C LEU A 550 -43.57 65.92 -43.54
N GLU A 551 -43.82 67.01 -44.28
CA GLU A 551 -44.73 68.07 -43.80
C GLU A 551 -46.20 67.62 -43.78
N LYS A 552 -46.66 66.77 -44.72
CA LYS A 552 -47.98 66.12 -44.63
C LYS A 552 -48.11 65.23 -43.39
N VAL A 553 -47.06 64.49 -43.04
CA VAL A 553 -47.03 63.63 -41.84
C VAL A 553 -46.99 64.48 -40.57
N LYS A 554 -46.24 65.59 -40.53
CA LYS A 554 -46.28 66.56 -39.43
C LYS A 554 -47.66 67.18 -39.24
N ALA A 555 -48.33 67.58 -40.32
CA ALA A 555 -49.68 68.14 -40.26
C ALA A 555 -50.66 67.14 -39.61
N LYS A 556 -50.69 65.89 -40.08
CA LYS A 556 -51.49 64.82 -39.46
C LYS A 556 -51.07 64.48 -38.02
N MET A 557 -49.79 64.64 -37.67
CA MET A 557 -49.31 64.43 -36.31
C MET A 557 -49.79 65.55 -35.36
N ALA A 558 -49.86 66.80 -35.83
CA ALA A 558 -50.45 67.91 -35.08
C ALA A 558 -51.97 67.78 -34.93
N GLU A 559 -52.65 67.33 -35.99
CA GLU A 559 -54.08 66.99 -36.02
C GLU A 559 -54.39 65.93 -34.95
N LEU A 560 -53.71 64.78 -34.99
CA LEU A 560 -53.81 63.71 -33.97
C LEU A 560 -53.43 64.15 -32.55
N GLN A 561 -52.54 65.14 -32.40
CA GLN A 561 -52.23 65.73 -31.08
C GLN A 561 -53.35 66.65 -30.57
N SER A 562 -54.09 67.31 -31.45
CA SER A 562 -55.32 68.02 -31.11
C SER A 562 -56.42 67.02 -30.72
N ASP A 563 -56.69 66.02 -31.55
CA ASP A 563 -57.67 64.95 -31.29
C ASP A 563 -57.41 64.27 -29.95
N TYR A 564 -56.16 63.88 -29.68
CA TYR A 564 -55.78 63.28 -28.40
C TYR A 564 -56.01 64.21 -27.20
N SER A 565 -55.79 65.51 -27.38
CA SER A 565 -56.01 66.53 -26.34
C SER A 565 -57.50 66.77 -26.09
N GLU A 566 -58.34 66.74 -27.12
CA GLU A 566 -59.80 66.79 -26.99
C GLU A 566 -60.34 65.52 -26.32
N LEU A 567 -59.89 64.34 -26.77
CA LEU A 567 -60.28 63.06 -26.18
C LEU A 567 -59.89 62.95 -24.70
N GLN A 568 -58.74 63.52 -24.31
CA GLN A 568 -58.32 63.56 -22.90
C GLN A 568 -59.18 64.56 -22.09
N ASN A 569 -59.56 65.70 -22.65
CA ASN A 569 -60.51 66.62 -22.02
C ASN A 569 -61.93 66.01 -21.87
N GLU A 570 -62.40 65.23 -22.85
CA GLU A 570 -63.64 64.46 -22.73
C GLU A 570 -63.53 63.36 -21.67
N TYR A 571 -62.41 62.65 -21.62
CA TYR A 571 -62.15 61.64 -20.60
C TYR A 571 -62.14 62.23 -19.19
N GLU A 572 -61.55 63.42 -19.00
CA GLU A 572 -61.57 64.13 -17.72
C GLU A 572 -62.98 64.61 -17.34
N LYS A 573 -63.78 65.15 -18.28
CA LYS A 573 -65.22 65.46 -18.08
C LYS A 573 -66.03 64.21 -17.71
N LEU A 574 -65.80 63.08 -18.39
CA LEU A 574 -66.44 61.80 -18.08
C LEU A 574 -65.98 61.22 -16.72
N SER A 575 -64.78 61.58 -16.25
CA SER A 575 -64.27 61.18 -14.95
C SER A 575 -64.91 61.96 -13.79
N SER A 576 -65.10 63.28 -13.94
CA SER A 576 -65.71 64.11 -12.90
C SER A 576 -67.20 63.79 -12.70
N ILE A 577 -67.94 63.58 -13.79
CA ILE A 577 -69.33 63.10 -13.76
C ILE A 577 -69.44 61.75 -13.02
N LYS A 578 -68.45 60.86 -13.16
CA LYS A 578 -68.42 59.56 -12.46
C LYS A 578 -68.03 59.66 -10.98
N GLN A 579 -67.35 60.71 -10.54
CA GLN A 579 -66.96 60.87 -9.13
C GLN A 579 -68.14 61.20 -8.21
N HIS A 580 -69.15 61.97 -8.66
CA HIS A 580 -70.30 62.29 -7.82
C HIS A 580 -71.25 61.11 -7.49
N HIS A 581 -71.20 60.02 -8.25
CA HIS A 581 -72.10 58.87 -8.05
C HIS A 581 -71.51 57.66 -7.28
N ARG A 582 -70.25 57.73 -6.82
CA ARG A 582 -69.60 56.62 -6.07
C ARG A 582 -68.99 56.99 -4.72
N SER A 583 -69.58 57.97 -4.01
CA SER A 583 -69.41 58.07 -2.55
C SER A 583 -70.24 56.99 -1.81
N ARG A 584 -69.93 55.70 -2.06
CA ARG A 584 -70.40 54.53 -1.27
C ARG A 584 -69.63 53.25 -1.66
N ARG A 585 -69.17 52.52 -0.62
CA ARG A 585 -68.49 51.20 -0.61
C ARG A 585 -66.99 51.15 -0.98
N LEU A 586 -66.19 51.39 0.07
CA LEU A 586 -65.13 50.49 0.62
C LEU A 586 -63.81 50.20 -0.15
N SER A 587 -62.71 50.66 0.48
CA SER A 587 -61.44 49.97 0.79
C SER A 587 -60.50 49.40 -0.31
N GLY A 588 -59.20 49.71 -0.20
CA GLY A 588 -58.09 48.94 -0.80
C GLY A 588 -56.75 49.70 -0.86
N TRP A 589 -55.65 49.12 -0.35
CA TRP A 589 -54.29 49.68 -0.39
C TRP A 589 -53.70 49.83 -1.81
N ALA A 590 -52.87 50.87 -2.05
CA ALA A 590 -51.40 50.72 -2.16
C ALA A 590 -50.69 51.94 -2.82
N SER A 591 -49.60 52.43 -2.19
CA SER A 591 -48.56 53.29 -2.80
C SER A 591 -47.33 53.28 -1.86
N SER A 592 -46.19 52.64 -2.17
CA SER A 592 -45.25 52.75 -3.31
C SER A 592 -44.16 53.81 -3.11
N TRP A 593 -42.90 53.41 -3.25
CA TRP A 593 -41.70 54.24 -3.08
C TRP A 593 -41.25 54.96 -4.37
N ARG A 594 -40.69 56.16 -4.19
CA ARG A 594 -39.40 56.70 -4.73
C ARG A 594 -39.52 58.14 -5.25
N LYS A 595 -38.67 59.04 -4.73
CA LYS A 595 -37.57 59.68 -5.50
C LYS A 595 -36.66 60.52 -4.61
N VAL A 596 -35.47 60.84 -5.14
CA VAL A 596 -34.36 61.53 -4.46
C VAL A 596 -34.22 62.96 -4.97
N LYS A 597 -33.85 63.90 -4.08
CA LYS A 597 -33.12 65.14 -4.42
C LYS A 597 -32.17 65.54 -3.27
N SER A 598 -31.00 66.07 -3.65
CA SER A 598 -30.09 66.92 -2.85
C SER A 598 -30.08 68.33 -3.49
N PRO A 599 -29.25 69.32 -3.09
CA PRO A 599 -28.29 69.44 -1.98
C PRO A 599 -28.51 70.71 -1.10
N PHE A 600 -27.60 71.06 -0.18
CA PHE A 600 -26.99 72.41 -0.03
C PHE A 600 -25.80 72.42 0.99
N GLN A 601 -25.28 73.60 1.37
CA GLN A 601 -23.88 73.81 1.80
C GLN A 601 -23.65 74.26 3.27
N THR A 602 -22.48 73.88 3.78
CA THR A 602 -21.54 74.56 4.73
C THR A 602 -21.99 75.41 5.94
N LYS A 603 -21.30 75.15 7.07
CA LYS A 603 -20.53 76.06 7.98
C LYS A 603 -20.76 77.58 7.86
N SER A 604 -20.62 78.38 8.92
CA SER A 604 -19.87 78.20 10.20
C SER A 604 -20.71 78.72 11.41
N GLU A 605 -20.26 79.12 12.61
CA GLU A 605 -18.96 79.36 13.29
C GLU A 605 -19.23 79.43 14.83
N ARG A 606 -18.32 79.30 15.83
CA ARG A 606 -16.86 79.04 15.96
C ARG A 606 -16.70 77.95 17.09
N ASP A 607 -15.79 77.86 18.09
CA ASP A 607 -14.57 78.58 18.48
C ASP A 607 -13.51 77.72 19.23
N VAL A 608 -12.31 78.33 19.37
CA VAL A 608 -11.12 78.12 20.24
C VAL A 608 -11.27 77.23 21.49
N SER A 609 -10.32 76.35 21.88
CA SER A 609 -9.03 75.81 21.33
C SER A 609 -8.59 74.61 22.23
N ASP A 610 -7.39 73.97 22.22
CA ASP A 610 -6.08 74.11 21.55
C ASP A 610 -5.31 72.75 21.54
N ARG A 611 -4.21 72.67 20.78
CA ARG A 611 -3.00 71.79 20.88
C ARG A 611 -3.07 70.23 20.94
N ASP A 612 -2.38 69.66 19.94
CA ASP A 612 -1.66 68.37 19.89
C ASP A 612 -0.20 68.57 20.44
N PRO A 613 0.80 67.63 20.44
CA PRO A 613 0.80 66.24 19.95
C PRO A 613 1.57 65.17 20.80
N GLY A 614 1.48 63.90 20.36
CA GLY A 614 2.65 62.99 20.17
C GLY A 614 3.15 62.05 21.29
N GLU A 615 3.30 60.76 20.92
CA GLU A 615 4.31 59.75 21.39
C GLU A 615 4.34 59.38 22.91
N ASP A 616 4.74 58.19 23.41
CA ASP A 616 5.24 56.94 22.81
C ASP A 616 4.64 55.66 23.55
N PRO A 617 5.32 54.57 24.02
CA PRO A 617 4.68 53.23 24.10
C PRO A 617 4.72 52.63 25.54
N PRO A 618 5.06 51.35 25.80
CA PRO A 618 4.47 50.07 25.39
C PRO A 618 3.84 49.26 26.58
N GLN A 619 3.30 48.08 26.26
CA GLN A 619 3.10 46.90 27.15
C GLN A 619 2.01 46.90 28.26
N SER A 620 1.52 45.68 28.49
CA SER A 620 0.62 45.16 29.54
C SER A 620 1.26 45.17 30.95
N PRO A 621 0.55 44.97 32.10
CA PRO A 621 -0.63 44.08 32.23
C PRO A 621 -1.70 44.40 33.33
N VAL A 622 -2.70 43.51 33.43
CA VAL A 622 -3.50 43.07 34.61
C VAL A 622 -3.96 44.11 35.66
N GLY A 623 -5.29 44.19 35.88
CA GLY A 623 -5.87 44.78 37.10
C GLY A 623 -7.41 44.83 37.11
N HIS A 624 -8.06 44.16 38.06
CA HIS A 624 -9.53 44.16 38.26
C HIS A 624 -9.92 44.98 39.52
N ILE A 625 -11.23 45.16 39.74
CA ILE A 625 -11.88 45.86 40.88
C ILE A 625 -11.74 47.40 40.77
N GLY A 626 -12.77 48.24 40.85
CA GLY A 626 -14.19 48.13 41.27
C GLY A 626 -14.55 49.41 42.08
N CYS A 627 -15.77 49.70 42.56
CA CYS A 627 -17.13 49.24 42.28
C CYS A 627 -18.11 50.16 43.08
N ARG A 628 -19.25 50.58 42.51
CA ARG A 628 -20.53 51.08 43.11
C ARG A 628 -21.21 52.01 42.09
N SER A 629 -22.34 51.73 41.43
CA SER A 629 -23.61 51.03 41.75
C SER A 629 -24.60 51.84 42.59
N ASN A 630 -25.87 51.90 42.16
CA ASN A 630 -27.16 51.82 42.90
C ASN A 630 -28.32 52.16 41.92
N PHE A 631 -29.57 51.67 41.97
CA PHE A 631 -30.36 50.76 42.84
C PHE A 631 -31.65 50.33 42.04
N ARG A 632 -32.45 49.27 42.34
CA ARG A 632 -32.23 47.98 43.05
C ARG A 632 -33.51 47.09 43.03
N ARG A 633 -33.30 45.77 43.23
CA ARG A 633 -34.25 44.74 43.76
C ARG A 633 -35.45 44.38 42.85
N ARG A 634 -36.02 43.17 42.88
CA ARG A 634 -35.88 41.90 43.69
C ARG A 634 -36.00 40.73 42.68
N SER A 635 -35.58 39.47 42.86
CA SER A 635 -35.19 38.60 44.00
C SER A 635 -34.10 37.62 43.48
N SER A 636 -33.13 37.00 44.19
CA SER A 636 -32.97 36.51 45.57
C SER A 636 -33.79 35.24 45.92
N ILE A 637 -33.27 34.14 46.48
CA ILE A 637 -31.87 33.67 46.70
C ILE A 637 -31.93 32.18 47.20
N SER A 638 -30.83 31.42 47.10
CA SER A 638 -30.46 30.16 47.82
C SER A 638 -31.51 29.08 48.20
N HIS A 639 -31.16 27.79 48.07
CA HIS A 639 -30.71 26.98 49.22
C HIS A 639 -30.29 25.53 48.87
N LEU A 640 -29.21 25.06 49.51
CA LEU A 640 -29.02 23.65 49.93
C LEU A 640 -30.00 23.39 51.11
N PRO A 641 -30.56 22.17 51.29
CA PRO A 641 -29.72 20.99 51.56
C PRO A 641 -30.25 19.61 51.08
N SER A 642 -29.49 18.59 51.47
CA SER A 642 -29.78 17.15 51.44
C SER A 642 -31.14 16.70 51.98
N HIS A 643 -31.61 15.53 51.53
CA HIS A 643 -32.09 14.51 52.49
C HIS A 643 -31.86 13.04 52.02
N HIS A 644 -31.06 12.32 52.82
CA HIS A 644 -31.29 10.93 53.26
C HIS A 644 -31.36 9.71 52.31
N THR A 645 -30.17 9.15 52.06
CA THR A 645 -29.67 7.86 52.63
C THR A 645 -30.26 6.46 52.28
N LEU A 646 -29.30 5.58 51.89
CA LEU A 646 -29.07 4.18 52.39
C LEU A 646 -29.96 3.02 51.86
N LEU A 647 -29.50 1.75 51.81
CA LEU A 647 -28.30 1.08 52.36
C LEU A 647 -27.48 0.21 51.35
N ARG A 648 -26.14 0.26 51.51
CA ARG A 648 -25.11 -0.84 51.49
C ARG A 648 -24.95 -1.83 50.30
N HIS A 649 -23.77 -1.76 49.66
CA HIS A 649 -22.58 -2.67 49.76
C HIS A 649 -22.73 -4.23 49.82
N PRO A 650 -21.70 -5.03 49.41
CA PRO A 650 -20.26 -4.68 49.37
C PRO A 650 -19.39 -5.08 48.16
N ILE A 651 -18.24 -4.38 48.13
CA ILE A 651 -16.95 -4.55 47.43
C ILE A 651 -16.50 -6.01 47.15
N LYS A 652 -15.88 -6.21 45.96
CA LYS A 652 -14.65 -7.01 45.77
C LYS A 652 -13.70 -6.31 44.78
N LYS A 653 -12.39 -6.58 44.89
CA LYS A 653 -11.32 -5.96 44.06
C LYS A 653 -10.90 -6.86 42.90
N THR A 654 -10.45 -6.26 41.81
CA THR A 654 -9.58 -6.87 40.78
C THR A 654 -8.47 -5.87 40.39
N PRO A 655 -7.21 -6.31 40.21
CA PRO A 655 -6.07 -5.42 39.93
C PRO A 655 -5.92 -5.03 38.45
N ASP A 656 -4.87 -4.27 38.15
CA ASP A 656 -4.61 -3.58 36.87
C ASP A 656 -4.57 -4.46 35.61
N ARG A 657 -5.05 -3.87 34.51
CA ARG A 657 -4.70 -4.28 33.14
C ARG A 657 -3.39 -3.62 32.74
N GLN A 658 -2.27 -4.35 32.83
CA GLN A 658 -1.08 -3.98 32.06
C GLN A 658 -1.26 -4.31 30.57
N ARG A 659 -0.52 -3.59 29.71
CA ARG A 659 -0.49 -3.81 28.26
C ARG A 659 0.52 -4.90 27.94
N GLU A 660 0.10 -5.97 27.27
CA GLU A 660 1.03 -6.87 26.57
C GLU A 660 0.87 -6.78 25.04
N ARG A 661 1.91 -7.21 24.33
CA ARG A 661 2.24 -6.74 22.97
C ARG A 661 2.12 -7.89 21.97
N LYS A 662 1.62 -7.58 20.78
CA LYS A 662 1.69 -8.47 19.59
C LYS A 662 3.13 -8.96 19.39
N LYS A 663 3.31 -10.25 19.07
CA LYS A 663 4.46 -10.80 18.33
C LYS A 663 4.00 -11.99 17.47
N ARG A 664 4.78 -12.31 16.43
CA ARG A 664 4.47 -13.22 15.31
C ARG A 664 5.73 -13.98 14.87
N ALA A 665 5.55 -15.03 14.07
CA ALA A 665 6.53 -15.65 13.16
C ALA A 665 7.66 -16.55 13.72
N TYR A 666 8.27 -17.33 12.79
CA TYR A 666 8.92 -18.63 12.99
C TYR A 666 10.06 -18.87 11.97
N SER A 667 11.27 -19.37 12.32
CA SER A 667 12.42 -19.56 11.37
C SER A 667 13.63 -20.40 11.91
N MET A 668 14.46 -21.12 11.11
CA MET A 668 15.89 -21.64 11.16
C MET A 668 16.72 -22.08 12.43
N CYS A 669 16.68 -23.35 12.86
CA CYS A 669 17.64 -24.08 13.76
C CYS A 669 18.56 -23.32 14.78
N GLY A 670 18.41 -23.62 16.07
CA GLY A 670 19.04 -22.82 17.15
C GLY A 670 19.02 -23.45 18.54
N ILE A 671 20.13 -23.29 19.27
CA ILE A 671 20.40 -23.96 20.54
C ILE A 671 20.53 -22.97 21.71
N LEU A 672 20.11 -23.40 22.90
CA LEU A 672 20.40 -22.76 24.19
C LEU A 672 20.64 -23.84 25.26
N ALA A 673 21.81 -23.87 25.88
CA ALA A 673 22.15 -24.80 26.95
C ALA A 673 22.68 -24.08 28.19
N VAL A 674 22.41 -24.65 29.38
CA VAL A 674 22.78 -24.10 30.69
C VAL A 674 23.21 -25.23 31.61
N PHE A 675 24.35 -25.09 32.30
CA PHE A 675 24.93 -26.10 33.19
C PHE A 675 25.35 -25.50 34.53
N GLY A 676 25.24 -26.27 35.62
CA GLY A 676 25.66 -25.83 36.95
C GLY A 676 24.79 -24.73 37.54
N CYS A 677 23.49 -24.70 37.24
CA CYS A 677 22.60 -23.66 37.73
C CYS A 677 22.13 -23.94 39.17
N ILE A 678 22.33 -22.98 40.07
CA ILE A 678 21.97 -23.12 41.50
C ILE A 678 20.44 -23.10 41.68
N ASP A 679 19.71 -22.42 40.78
CA ASP A 679 18.25 -22.36 40.77
C ASP A 679 17.65 -23.44 39.84
N ASN A 680 17.24 -24.57 40.42
CA ASN A 680 16.53 -25.64 39.71
C ASN A 680 14.99 -25.48 39.74
N SER A 681 14.48 -24.29 40.06
CA SER A 681 13.04 -24.05 40.17
C SER A 681 12.32 -24.06 38.81
N GLN A 682 11.00 -24.28 38.87
CA GLN A 682 10.10 -24.12 37.73
C GLN A 682 10.15 -22.70 37.14
N ALA A 683 10.55 -21.69 37.92
CA ALA A 683 10.77 -20.32 37.42
C ALA A 683 12.01 -20.25 36.52
N LYS A 684 13.14 -20.86 36.90
CA LYS A 684 14.33 -20.93 36.04
C LYS A 684 14.08 -21.73 34.77
N ARG A 685 13.41 -22.88 34.87
CA ARG A 685 12.94 -23.64 33.69
C ARG A 685 12.09 -22.78 32.75
N SER A 686 11.16 -21.99 33.30
CA SER A 686 10.32 -21.08 32.50
C SER A 686 11.12 -19.96 31.85
N ARG A 687 12.11 -19.39 32.54
CA ARG A 687 13.04 -18.38 31.99
C ARG A 687 13.91 -18.95 30.86
N ILE A 688 14.41 -20.17 30.99
CA ILE A 688 15.18 -20.84 29.92
C ILE A 688 14.30 -21.09 28.68
N ILE A 689 13.02 -21.43 28.87
CA ILE A 689 12.05 -21.51 27.75
C ILE A 689 11.81 -20.13 27.10
N GLU A 690 11.69 -19.05 27.89
CA GLU A 690 11.57 -17.68 27.35
C GLU A 690 12.80 -17.26 26.53
N LEU A 691 14.01 -17.52 27.05
CA LEU A 691 15.27 -17.22 26.37
C LEU A 691 15.45 -18.08 25.11
N SER A 692 15.08 -19.36 25.15
CA SER A 692 15.08 -20.25 23.97
C SER A 692 14.10 -19.77 22.90
N ARG A 693 12.93 -19.25 23.27
CA ARG A 693 11.97 -18.64 22.32
C ARG A 693 12.51 -17.36 21.64
N ARG A 694 13.54 -16.70 22.17
CA ARG A 694 14.26 -15.63 21.44
C ARG A 694 15.09 -16.15 20.28
N LEU A 695 15.25 -17.48 20.22
CA LEU A 695 15.79 -18.24 19.11
C LEU A 695 14.66 -18.99 18.38
N ARG A 696 13.39 -18.54 18.40
CA ARG A 696 12.31 -19.14 17.58
C ARG A 696 12.28 -18.62 16.14
N HIS A 697 12.88 -17.45 15.88
CA HIS A 697 13.40 -17.19 14.53
C HIS A 697 14.64 -18.06 14.23
N ARG A 698 15.08 -18.87 15.21
CA ARG A 698 15.92 -20.05 15.00
C ARG A 698 15.29 -21.43 15.36
N GLY A 699 13.98 -21.60 15.37
CA GLY A 699 13.41 -22.88 14.92
C GLY A 699 11.91 -22.78 14.68
N PRO A 700 11.40 -22.95 13.44
CA PRO A 700 9.99 -22.78 13.16
C PRO A 700 9.17 -24.04 13.44
N ASP A 701 9.77 -25.20 13.24
CA ASP A 701 9.03 -26.44 13.02
C ASP A 701 8.80 -27.19 14.34
N TRP A 702 9.74 -27.07 15.29
CA TRP A 702 9.61 -27.71 16.61
C TRP A 702 10.39 -27.01 17.73
N SER A 703 10.10 -27.37 18.99
CA SER A 703 10.74 -26.86 20.20
C SER A 703 10.99 -27.99 21.20
N GLY A 704 12.27 -28.26 21.51
CA GLY A 704 12.68 -29.29 22.48
C GLY A 704 13.31 -28.70 23.74
N LEU A 705 13.16 -29.39 24.87
CA LEU A 705 13.87 -29.08 26.13
C LEU A 705 14.13 -30.34 26.94
N HIS A 706 15.40 -30.76 26.98
CA HIS A 706 15.88 -31.71 27.97
C HIS A 706 16.30 -30.99 29.27
N CYS A 707 16.15 -31.69 30.40
CA CYS A 707 16.40 -31.17 31.74
C CYS A 707 16.84 -32.32 32.64
N TYR A 708 18.00 -32.18 33.27
CA TYR A 708 18.60 -33.19 34.16
C TYR A 708 19.27 -32.47 35.32
N ASP A 709 18.68 -32.57 36.51
CA ASP A 709 19.03 -31.80 37.71
C ASP A 709 19.20 -30.28 37.45
N ASP A 710 20.44 -29.81 37.43
CA ASP A 710 20.92 -28.43 37.28
C ASP A 710 21.31 -28.07 35.82
N CYS A 711 21.08 -29.00 34.89
CA CYS A 711 21.47 -28.93 33.49
C CYS A 711 20.25 -28.89 32.55
N TYR A 712 20.29 -27.99 31.57
CA TYR A 712 19.21 -27.75 30.60
C TYR A 712 19.76 -27.70 29.17
N LEU A 713 19.16 -28.45 28.25
CA LEU A 713 19.46 -28.37 26.81
C LEU A 713 18.17 -28.06 26.06
N ALA A 714 18.02 -26.81 25.64
CA ALA A 714 16.91 -26.34 24.82
C ALA A 714 17.29 -26.29 23.34
N HIS A 715 16.32 -26.57 22.48
CA HIS A 715 16.46 -26.58 21.04
C HIS A 715 15.23 -25.94 20.38
N GLN A 716 15.46 -25.19 19.31
CA GLN A 716 14.45 -24.72 18.37
C GLN A 716 14.85 -25.33 17.01
N ARG A 717 13.96 -26.08 16.36
CA ARG A 717 14.28 -26.91 15.19
C ARG A 717 13.80 -26.28 13.88
N LEU A 718 14.65 -26.27 12.86
CA LEU A 718 14.24 -26.31 11.45
C LEU A 718 14.55 -27.71 10.90
N ALA A 719 13.52 -28.41 10.44
CA ALA A 719 13.64 -29.72 9.85
C ALA A 719 14.12 -29.64 8.39
N ILE A 720 15.37 -30.04 8.15
CA ILE A 720 16.01 -30.14 6.83
C ILE A 720 16.27 -31.61 6.43
N VAL A 721 16.92 -32.38 7.32
CA VAL A 721 17.16 -33.82 7.20
C VAL A 721 16.34 -34.57 8.26
N ASP A 722 15.76 -35.70 7.87
CA ASP A 722 14.76 -36.47 8.61
C ASP A 722 13.72 -35.59 9.33
N PRO A 723 12.80 -34.94 8.60
CA PRO A 723 11.77 -34.13 9.22
C PRO A 723 10.90 -34.89 10.23
N ALA A 724 10.74 -36.21 10.07
CA ALA A 724 9.79 -37.03 10.83
C ALA A 724 10.31 -37.52 12.20
N SER A 725 11.60 -37.84 12.34
CA SER A 725 12.17 -38.33 13.61
C SER A 725 13.40 -37.58 14.13
N GLY A 726 14.01 -36.67 13.36
CA GLY A 726 15.22 -35.94 13.75
C GLY A 726 15.03 -34.82 14.78
N ASP A 727 14.03 -34.95 15.68
CA ASP A 727 13.74 -33.96 16.73
C ASP A 727 14.82 -33.96 17.82
N GLN A 728 15.24 -32.77 18.24
CA GLN A 728 16.32 -32.59 19.20
C GLN A 728 15.85 -31.98 20.54
N PRO A 729 16.55 -32.19 21.67
CA PRO A 729 17.83 -32.89 21.82
C PRO A 729 17.80 -34.36 21.40
N LEU A 730 18.88 -34.80 20.73
CA LEU A 730 19.10 -36.18 20.30
C LEU A 730 19.74 -36.98 21.44
N TYR A 731 19.63 -38.31 21.37
CA TYR A 731 20.00 -39.24 22.45
C TYR A 731 20.70 -40.48 21.91
N ASN A 732 21.66 -41.02 22.67
CA ASN A 732 22.09 -42.40 22.51
C ASN A 732 21.01 -43.41 22.97
N GLU A 733 21.32 -44.70 22.96
CA GLU A 733 20.40 -45.81 23.24
C GLU A 733 19.81 -45.76 24.65
N ASP A 734 20.64 -45.60 25.69
CA ASP A 734 20.18 -45.53 27.08
C ASP A 734 19.71 -44.13 27.53
N LYS A 735 19.85 -43.15 26.63
CA LYS A 735 19.59 -41.71 26.84
C LYS A 735 20.49 -41.05 27.88
N THR A 736 21.64 -41.65 28.20
CA THR A 736 22.62 -41.03 29.10
C THR A 736 23.51 -40.00 28.40
N VAL A 737 23.69 -40.09 27.08
CA VAL A 737 24.31 -39.06 26.25
C VAL A 737 23.22 -38.27 25.53
N VAL A 738 23.24 -36.95 25.68
CA VAL A 738 22.23 -36.02 25.15
C VAL A 738 22.91 -34.90 24.38
N VAL A 739 22.48 -34.59 23.16
CA VAL A 739 23.11 -33.55 22.33
C VAL A 739 22.09 -32.63 21.64
N THR A 740 22.42 -31.34 21.53
CA THR A 740 21.67 -30.36 20.75
C THR A 740 22.61 -29.70 19.73
N VAL A 741 22.20 -29.63 18.48
CA VAL A 741 23.03 -29.28 17.31
C VAL A 741 22.30 -28.28 16.41
N ASN A 742 22.98 -27.20 16.04
CA ASN A 742 22.59 -26.34 14.92
C ASN A 742 23.67 -26.54 13.84
N GLY A 743 23.36 -27.31 12.79
CA GLY A 743 24.34 -27.74 11.80
C GLY A 743 23.87 -28.88 10.91
N GLU A 744 24.78 -29.30 10.02
CA GLU A 744 24.64 -30.35 9.02
C GLU A 744 25.96 -31.13 8.92
N ILE A 745 25.90 -32.45 9.08
CA ILE A 745 27.04 -33.38 9.03
C ILE A 745 27.00 -34.16 7.70
N TYR A 746 27.63 -33.62 6.66
CA TYR A 746 27.57 -34.13 5.28
C TYR A 746 28.11 -35.57 5.13
N ASN A 747 29.00 -36.03 6.02
CA ASN A 747 29.50 -37.41 6.03
C ASN A 747 28.74 -38.37 6.98
N HIS A 748 27.55 -38.01 7.47
CA HIS A 748 26.81 -38.84 8.44
C HIS A 748 26.52 -40.27 7.95
N LYS A 749 26.25 -40.48 6.64
CA LYS A 749 26.02 -41.82 6.06
C LYS A 749 27.27 -42.72 6.22
N ASP A 750 28.46 -42.17 5.96
CA ASP A 750 29.75 -42.87 6.11
C ASP A 750 30.17 -43.09 7.56
N LEU A 751 29.75 -42.22 8.49
CA LEU A 751 29.98 -42.37 9.93
C LEU A 751 29.05 -43.44 10.52
N ARG A 752 27.75 -43.38 10.19
CA ARG A 752 26.75 -44.38 10.58
C ARG A 752 27.11 -45.79 10.09
N ALA A 753 27.70 -45.91 8.90
CA ALA A 753 28.17 -47.20 8.37
C ALA A 753 29.36 -47.82 9.15
N LYS A 754 30.08 -47.04 9.97
CA LYS A 754 31.21 -47.52 10.80
C LYS A 754 30.77 -47.85 12.22
N LEU A 755 29.82 -47.09 12.77
CA LEU A 755 29.23 -47.22 14.12
C LEU A 755 28.30 -48.44 14.24
N THR A 756 28.79 -49.62 13.84
CA THR A 756 28.03 -50.88 13.73
C THR A 756 27.56 -51.46 15.07
N ASN A 757 28.10 -50.97 16.19
CA ASN A 757 27.66 -51.33 17.54
C ASN A 757 26.38 -50.61 17.98
N HIS A 758 25.98 -49.54 17.28
CA HIS A 758 24.96 -48.60 17.73
C HIS A 758 23.59 -48.73 17.04
N GLN A 759 22.53 -48.47 17.80
CA GLN A 759 21.13 -48.50 17.37
C GLN A 759 20.55 -47.08 17.27
N PHE A 760 20.89 -46.43 16.16
CA PHE A 760 20.29 -45.17 15.73
C PHE A 760 18.75 -45.23 15.69
N ARG A 761 18.11 -44.16 16.15
CA ARG A 761 16.66 -44.01 16.30
C ARG A 761 16.03 -43.08 15.27
N THR A 762 16.85 -42.25 14.62
CA THR A 762 16.42 -41.25 13.64
C THR A 762 17.12 -41.46 12.30
N GLY A 763 16.71 -40.73 11.26
CA GLY A 763 17.49 -40.51 10.04
C GLY A 763 18.42 -39.29 10.12
N SER A 764 18.39 -38.54 11.23
CA SER A 764 19.15 -37.30 11.40
C SER A 764 20.65 -37.52 11.19
N ASP A 765 21.25 -36.59 10.47
CA ASP A 765 22.69 -36.45 10.29
C ASP A 765 23.42 -36.22 11.63
N CYS A 766 22.82 -35.42 12.50
CA CYS A 766 23.36 -35.00 13.78
C CYS A 766 23.42 -36.13 14.82
N GLU A 767 22.68 -37.23 14.65
CA GLU A 767 22.62 -38.34 15.62
C GLU A 767 23.97 -39.05 15.80
N VAL A 768 24.84 -39.03 14.77
CA VAL A 768 26.18 -39.63 14.85
C VAL A 768 27.04 -39.03 15.96
N ILE A 769 26.79 -37.78 16.36
CA ILE A 769 27.57 -37.06 17.38
C ILE A 769 27.44 -37.71 18.77
N ALA A 770 26.25 -38.24 19.11
CA ALA A 770 26.05 -38.91 20.39
C ALA A 770 26.87 -40.21 20.49
N HIS A 771 26.85 -41.03 19.43
CA HIS A 771 27.53 -42.32 19.39
C HIS A 771 29.05 -42.19 19.19
N LEU A 772 29.52 -41.20 18.41
CA LEU A 772 30.95 -40.89 18.28
C LEU A 772 31.57 -40.46 19.62
N TYR A 773 30.82 -39.77 20.47
CA TYR A 773 31.25 -39.45 21.84
C TYR A 773 31.42 -40.72 22.71
N GLU A 774 30.66 -41.79 22.43
CA GLU A 774 30.76 -43.04 23.18
C GLU A 774 31.93 -43.92 22.74
N GLU A 775 32.20 -44.05 21.44
CA GLU A 775 33.36 -44.82 20.95
C GLU A 775 34.69 -44.06 21.08
N HIS A 776 34.69 -42.71 21.09
CA HIS A 776 35.93 -41.90 20.97
C HIS A 776 36.06 -40.73 21.98
N GLY A 777 35.11 -40.54 22.89
CA GLY A 777 35.19 -39.48 23.91
C GLY A 777 35.13 -38.08 23.31
N GLU A 778 36.18 -37.28 23.51
CA GLU A 778 36.21 -35.87 23.07
C GLU A 778 36.92 -35.66 21.71
N ASP A 779 37.63 -36.66 21.18
CA ASP A 779 38.53 -36.49 20.04
C ASP A 779 37.91 -36.82 18.67
N PHE A 780 36.62 -37.18 18.61
CA PHE A 780 35.91 -37.47 17.35
C PHE A 780 35.66 -36.25 16.46
N ILE A 781 35.81 -35.03 16.97
CA ILE A 781 35.26 -33.83 16.31
C ILE A 781 35.91 -33.56 14.95
N ASP A 782 37.17 -33.91 14.76
CA ASP A 782 37.85 -33.76 13.45
C ASP A 782 37.36 -34.76 12.38
N MET A 783 36.64 -35.82 12.79
CA MET A 783 35.97 -36.79 11.90
C MET A 783 34.70 -36.23 11.25
N LEU A 784 34.15 -35.12 11.76
CA LEU A 784 32.94 -34.49 11.25
C LEU A 784 33.27 -33.63 10.02
N ASP A 785 32.67 -33.97 8.87
CA ASP A 785 32.70 -33.16 7.66
C ASP A 785 31.36 -32.41 7.56
N GLY A 786 31.33 -31.17 8.06
CA GLY A 786 30.08 -30.46 8.30
C GLY A 786 30.25 -29.00 8.69
N MET A 787 29.11 -28.32 8.80
CA MET A 787 29.01 -27.02 9.48
C MET A 787 28.16 -27.25 10.74
N PHE A 788 28.65 -26.92 11.93
CA PHE A 788 28.00 -27.32 13.18
C PHE A 788 28.38 -26.45 14.37
N SER A 789 27.40 -26.12 15.19
CA SER A 789 27.57 -25.76 16.59
C SER A 789 26.73 -26.70 17.46
N PHE A 790 27.37 -27.41 18.38
CA PHE A 790 26.70 -28.37 19.25
C PHE A 790 27.09 -28.26 20.71
N VAL A 791 26.21 -28.76 21.57
CA VAL A 791 26.42 -28.94 23.01
C VAL A 791 25.91 -30.31 23.42
N LEU A 792 26.77 -31.09 24.08
CA LEU A 792 26.52 -32.47 24.51
C LEU A 792 26.69 -32.59 26.04
N LEU A 793 25.82 -33.38 26.67
CA LEU A 793 25.83 -33.73 28.09
C LEU A 793 25.91 -35.25 28.27
N ASP A 794 26.84 -35.71 29.10
CA ASP A 794 26.94 -37.08 29.60
C ASP A 794 26.40 -37.11 31.05
N THR A 795 25.19 -37.63 31.22
CA THR A 795 24.49 -37.65 32.52
C THR A 795 25.11 -38.64 33.52
N ARG A 796 25.94 -39.59 33.07
CA ARG A 796 26.60 -40.62 33.89
C ARG A 796 27.65 -40.02 34.82
N ASN A 797 28.26 -38.91 34.38
CA ASN A 797 29.35 -38.21 35.07
C ASN A 797 29.13 -36.69 35.17
N LYS A 798 27.98 -36.19 34.72
CA LYS A 798 27.63 -34.75 34.61
C LYS A 798 28.65 -33.90 33.84
N SER A 799 29.44 -34.51 32.95
CA SER A 799 30.32 -33.74 32.07
C SER A 799 29.57 -33.25 30.84
N PHE A 800 29.99 -32.10 30.33
CA PHE A 800 29.46 -31.53 29.10
C PHE A 800 30.58 -31.02 28.21
N ILE A 801 30.36 -31.10 26.91
CA ILE A 801 31.22 -30.50 25.89
C ILE A 801 30.40 -29.57 24.99
N ALA A 802 31.04 -28.55 24.44
CA ALA A 802 30.49 -27.71 23.40
C ALA A 802 31.51 -27.54 22.28
N ALA A 803 31.09 -27.49 21.03
CA ALA A 803 32.00 -27.37 19.90
C ALA A 803 31.42 -26.54 18.76
N ARG A 804 32.33 -25.99 17.95
CA ARG A 804 32.01 -25.18 16.76
C ARG A 804 32.91 -25.61 15.59
N ASP A 805 32.33 -25.64 14.40
CA ASP A 805 32.98 -26.02 13.15
C ASP A 805 34.27 -25.25 12.85
N ALA A 806 35.07 -25.82 11.95
CA ALA A 806 36.42 -25.41 11.57
C ALA A 806 36.60 -23.90 11.35
N ILE A 807 35.63 -23.25 10.71
CA ILE A 807 35.69 -21.85 10.25
C ILE A 807 34.68 -20.94 10.98
N GLY A 808 33.68 -21.52 11.64
CA GLY A 808 32.65 -20.82 12.38
C GLY A 808 31.47 -20.41 11.51
N ILE A 809 31.16 -21.23 10.50
CA ILE A 809 30.02 -21.07 9.56
C ILE A 809 28.71 -20.97 10.36
N THR A 810 28.56 -21.84 11.36
CA THR A 810 27.48 -21.76 12.33
C THR A 810 27.84 -20.81 13.47
N PRO A 811 26.88 -20.04 14.03
CA PRO A 811 27.15 -19.19 15.18
C PRO A 811 27.01 -19.96 16.50
N LEU A 812 27.86 -19.60 17.47
CA LEU A 812 27.81 -20.06 18.85
C LEU A 812 28.45 -19.02 19.76
N TYR A 813 27.84 -18.79 20.91
CA TYR A 813 28.31 -17.91 21.99
C TYR A 813 28.39 -18.71 23.29
N MET A 814 29.35 -18.34 24.15
CA MET A 814 29.53 -18.91 25.49
C MET A 814 29.38 -17.82 26.54
N GLY A 815 28.59 -18.07 27.58
CA GLY A 815 28.27 -17.11 28.64
C GLY A 815 28.42 -17.68 30.05
N TRP A 816 28.44 -16.78 31.03
CA TRP A 816 28.53 -17.10 32.46
C TRP A 816 27.48 -16.32 33.26
N GLY A 817 26.67 -17.05 34.03
CA GLY A 817 25.67 -16.51 34.95
C GLY A 817 26.30 -15.99 36.25
N LEU A 818 25.55 -15.15 36.98
CA LEU A 818 25.97 -14.62 38.29
C LEU A 818 26.05 -15.69 39.39
N ASP A 819 25.40 -16.84 39.19
CA ASP A 819 25.48 -18.03 40.04
C ASP A 819 26.67 -18.95 39.69
N GLY A 820 27.49 -18.58 38.70
CA GLY A 820 28.61 -19.38 38.20
C GLY A 820 28.24 -20.38 37.10
N SER A 821 26.95 -20.49 36.74
CA SER A 821 26.49 -21.39 35.68
C SER A 821 27.10 -21.06 34.31
N VAL A 822 27.33 -22.09 33.50
CA VAL A 822 27.92 -21.98 32.15
C VAL A 822 26.81 -22.10 31.11
N TRP A 823 26.79 -21.17 30.16
CA TRP A 823 25.74 -21.03 29.15
C TRP A 823 26.33 -21.12 27.74
N PHE A 824 25.55 -21.68 26.81
CA PHE A 824 25.86 -21.69 25.38
C PHE A 824 24.61 -21.34 24.57
N ALA A 825 24.73 -20.52 23.52
CA ALA A 825 23.60 -20.21 22.64
C ALA A 825 24.02 -19.88 21.21
N SER A 826 23.16 -20.12 20.21
CA SER A 826 23.43 -19.74 18.81
C SER A 826 23.56 -18.23 18.60
N GLU A 827 22.85 -17.41 19.38
CA GLU A 827 22.85 -15.94 19.24
C GLU A 827 22.85 -15.27 20.62
N MET A 828 23.55 -14.15 20.76
CA MET A 828 23.83 -13.52 22.06
C MET A 828 22.57 -12.94 22.73
N LYS A 829 21.51 -12.65 21.97
CA LYS A 829 20.18 -12.22 22.47
C LYS A 829 19.51 -13.19 23.45
N ALA A 830 19.94 -14.46 23.47
CA ALA A 830 19.51 -15.46 24.45
C ALA A 830 20.38 -15.48 25.73
N LEU A 831 21.57 -14.84 25.70
CA LEU A 831 22.48 -14.70 26.84
C LEU A 831 22.47 -13.30 27.45
N SER A 832 22.11 -12.28 26.66
CA SER A 832 22.36 -10.86 26.98
C SER A 832 21.68 -10.34 28.25
N ASP A 833 20.61 -10.98 28.72
CA ASP A 833 19.95 -10.62 29.98
C ASP A 833 20.67 -11.29 31.17
N ASP A 834 20.68 -12.63 31.20
CA ASP A 834 21.04 -13.47 32.35
C ASP A 834 22.55 -13.69 32.53
N CYS A 835 23.36 -13.59 31.46
CA CYS A 835 24.81 -13.68 31.55
C CYS A 835 25.43 -12.30 31.77
N GLU A 836 26.39 -12.20 32.70
CA GLU A 836 27.12 -10.95 32.95
C GLU A 836 28.32 -10.81 32.00
N ARG A 837 28.96 -11.93 31.67
CA ARG A 837 30.00 -12.04 30.65
C ARG A 837 29.59 -13.08 29.62
N PHE A 838 29.85 -12.80 28.35
CA PHE A 838 29.79 -13.77 27.27
C PHE A 838 30.78 -13.40 26.16
N ILE A 839 31.08 -14.37 25.28
CA ILE A 839 31.98 -14.25 24.14
C ILE A 839 31.39 -15.00 22.93
N SER A 840 31.82 -14.68 21.71
CA SER A 840 31.70 -15.63 20.59
C SER A 840 32.54 -16.86 20.92
N PHE A 841 31.96 -18.05 20.82
CA PHE A 841 32.70 -19.30 20.93
C PHE A 841 33.66 -19.42 19.72
N PRO A 842 34.95 -19.69 19.91
CA PRO A 842 35.93 -19.60 18.82
C PRO A 842 35.80 -20.76 17.81
N PRO A 843 35.96 -20.52 16.49
CA PRO A 843 35.92 -21.57 15.46
C PRO A 843 36.99 -22.65 15.62
N GLY A 844 36.67 -23.89 15.25
CA GLY A 844 37.61 -25.03 15.29
C GLY A 844 38.05 -25.42 16.70
N HIS A 845 37.22 -25.14 17.71
CA HIS A 845 37.48 -25.48 19.11
C HIS A 845 36.40 -26.40 19.70
N ILE A 846 36.78 -27.06 20.79
CA ILE A 846 35.94 -27.74 21.76
C ILE A 846 36.11 -27.03 23.12
N TYR A 847 35.05 -26.94 23.91
CA TYR A 847 35.10 -26.69 25.34
C TYR A 847 34.81 -27.99 26.07
N SER A 848 35.62 -28.34 27.09
CA SER A 848 35.40 -29.49 27.95
C SER A 848 35.23 -29.09 29.40
N SER A 849 34.18 -29.61 30.04
CA SER A 849 33.99 -29.52 31.49
C SER A 849 34.88 -30.50 32.28
N LYS A 850 35.49 -31.49 31.62
CA LYS A 850 36.44 -32.46 32.21
C LYS A 850 37.86 -31.88 32.23
N GLU A 851 38.34 -31.38 31.09
CA GLU A 851 39.67 -30.75 30.99
C GLU A 851 39.67 -29.31 31.52
N GLY A 852 38.50 -28.65 31.58
CA GLY A 852 38.34 -27.34 32.20
C GLY A 852 38.76 -26.16 31.32
N GLY A 853 38.54 -26.22 30.00
CA GLY A 853 39.00 -25.16 29.09
C GLY A 853 38.54 -25.30 27.64
N LEU A 854 39.03 -24.38 26.80
CA LEU A 854 38.89 -24.39 25.34
C LEU A 854 40.15 -25.02 24.71
N ARG A 855 39.97 -26.09 23.91
CA ARG A 855 41.02 -26.77 23.13
C ARG A 855 40.75 -26.58 21.64
N ARG A 856 41.76 -26.23 20.85
CA ARG A 856 41.64 -26.07 19.38
C ARG A 856 41.89 -27.41 18.69
N TRP A 857 40.89 -27.95 17.98
CA TRP A 857 41.02 -29.20 17.25
C TRP A 857 41.49 -28.99 15.80
N TYR A 858 40.97 -27.98 15.09
CA TYR A 858 41.28 -27.75 13.67
C TYR A 858 42.54 -26.91 13.46
N ASN A 859 43.64 -27.53 13.04
CA ASN A 859 44.97 -26.88 12.91
C ASN A 859 45.69 -27.21 11.58
N PRO A 860 45.14 -26.82 10.41
CA PRO A 860 45.78 -27.06 9.10
C PRO A 860 47.00 -26.12 8.88
N PRO A 861 47.93 -26.43 7.95
CA PRO A 861 49.17 -25.68 7.77
C PRO A 861 48.98 -24.18 7.48
N TRP A 862 47.96 -23.83 6.68
CA TRP A 862 47.62 -22.44 6.36
C TRP A 862 47.15 -21.64 7.60
N PHE A 863 46.63 -22.30 8.64
CA PHE A 863 46.27 -21.62 9.89
C PHE A 863 47.51 -21.12 10.63
N SER A 864 48.65 -21.80 10.48
CA SER A 864 49.97 -21.33 10.96
C SER A 864 50.67 -20.37 9.99
N GLU A 865 49.97 -19.88 8.96
CA GLU A 865 50.49 -18.97 7.93
C GLU A 865 51.73 -19.51 7.19
N GLN A 866 51.87 -20.85 7.16
CA GLN A 866 52.91 -21.53 6.39
C GLN A 866 52.66 -21.35 4.89
N ILE A 867 53.45 -20.49 4.25
CA ILE A 867 53.42 -20.23 2.81
C ILE A 867 53.59 -21.57 2.05
N PRO A 868 52.61 -21.98 1.24
CA PRO A 868 52.66 -23.24 0.52
C PRO A 868 53.40 -23.12 -0.82
N SER A 869 53.71 -24.27 -1.42
CA SER A 869 54.45 -24.39 -2.69
C SER A 869 53.90 -25.43 -3.66
N THR A 870 52.69 -25.96 -3.42
CA THR A 870 52.07 -26.95 -4.31
C THR A 870 51.71 -26.29 -5.64
N PRO A 871 52.03 -26.91 -6.81
CA PRO A 871 51.62 -26.37 -8.10
C PRO A 871 50.10 -26.31 -8.24
N TYR A 872 49.61 -25.33 -8.99
CA TYR A 872 48.20 -25.23 -9.36
C TYR A 872 47.83 -26.28 -10.41
N ASP A 873 46.79 -27.06 -10.13
CA ASP A 873 46.11 -27.94 -11.07
C ASP A 873 44.62 -27.52 -11.17
N PRO A 874 44.12 -27.17 -12.37
CA PRO A 874 42.73 -26.73 -12.56
C PRO A 874 41.71 -27.85 -12.31
N LEU A 875 42.04 -29.10 -12.63
CA LEU A 875 41.12 -30.24 -12.54
C LEU A 875 40.99 -30.72 -11.10
N VAL A 876 42.08 -30.71 -10.33
CA VAL A 876 42.04 -30.99 -8.89
C VAL A 876 41.21 -29.93 -8.16
N LEU A 877 41.39 -28.64 -8.50
CA LEU A 877 40.61 -27.55 -7.89
C LEU A 877 39.12 -27.62 -8.27
N ARG A 878 38.82 -27.92 -9.54
CA ARG A 878 37.44 -28.14 -10.03
C ARG A 878 36.77 -29.29 -9.29
N ALA A 879 37.37 -30.48 -9.29
CA ALA A 879 36.80 -31.68 -8.68
C ALA A 879 36.58 -31.53 -7.16
N ALA A 880 37.50 -30.86 -6.47
CA ALA A 880 37.33 -30.54 -5.05
C ALA A 880 36.13 -29.62 -4.79
N PHE A 881 35.92 -28.60 -5.64
CA PHE A 881 34.75 -27.72 -5.53
C PHE A 881 33.45 -28.44 -5.87
N GLU A 882 33.45 -29.27 -6.92
CA GLU A 882 32.29 -30.07 -7.32
C GLU A 882 31.87 -31.02 -6.19
N LYS A 883 32.83 -31.74 -5.58
CA LYS A 883 32.60 -32.56 -4.39
C LYS A 883 32.01 -31.75 -3.21
N ALA A 884 32.50 -30.53 -2.99
CA ALA A 884 32.02 -29.64 -1.93
C ALA A 884 30.59 -29.14 -2.15
N VAL A 885 30.18 -28.88 -3.40
CA VAL A 885 28.79 -28.54 -3.75
C VAL A 885 27.89 -29.78 -3.67
N ILE A 886 28.31 -30.91 -4.23
CA ILE A 886 27.51 -32.15 -4.29
C ILE A 886 27.12 -32.63 -2.89
N LYS A 887 28.07 -32.67 -1.92
CA LYS A 887 27.76 -33.07 -0.53
C LYS A 887 26.74 -32.15 0.16
N ARG A 888 26.61 -30.90 -0.29
CA ARG A 888 25.64 -29.90 0.24
C ARG A 888 24.24 -30.01 -0.39
N LEU A 889 24.01 -30.91 -1.36
CA LEU A 889 22.69 -31.25 -1.89
C LEU A 889 21.87 -32.19 -0.98
N MET A 890 22.45 -32.67 0.13
CA MET A 890 21.82 -33.55 1.13
C MET A 890 20.62 -32.88 1.81
N THR A 891 19.38 -33.18 1.40
CA THR A 891 18.17 -32.59 2.01
C THR A 891 16.89 -33.38 1.72
N ASP A 892 15.94 -33.38 2.65
CA ASP A 892 14.59 -33.93 2.50
C ASP A 892 13.52 -32.84 2.26
N VAL A 893 13.94 -31.60 1.95
CA VAL A 893 13.04 -30.43 1.84
C VAL A 893 13.38 -29.50 0.66
N PRO A 894 12.46 -28.63 0.19
CA PRO A 894 12.73 -27.71 -0.90
C PRO A 894 13.90 -26.75 -0.61
N PHE A 895 14.84 -26.70 -1.56
CA PHE A 895 16.04 -25.87 -1.50
C PHE A 895 16.26 -25.04 -2.78
N GLY A 896 17.30 -24.20 -2.79
CA GLY A 896 17.77 -23.53 -4.00
C GLY A 896 19.16 -22.91 -3.87
N VAL A 897 19.50 -21.96 -4.73
CA VAL A 897 20.80 -21.25 -4.72
C VAL A 897 20.60 -19.74 -4.73
N LEU A 898 21.39 -19.02 -3.92
CA LEU A 898 21.48 -17.56 -4.00
C LEU A 898 22.35 -17.18 -5.20
N LEU A 899 21.78 -16.46 -6.16
CA LEU A 899 22.41 -16.13 -7.44
C LEU A 899 22.44 -14.63 -7.67
N SER A 900 23.64 -14.06 -7.80
CA SER A 900 23.88 -12.62 -8.03
C SER A 900 24.50 -12.31 -9.40
N GLY A 901 24.78 -13.31 -10.23
CA GLY A 901 25.53 -13.11 -11.48
C GLY A 901 26.99 -12.66 -11.28
N GLY A 902 27.50 -12.68 -10.04
CA GLY A 902 28.93 -12.72 -9.75
C GLY A 902 29.47 -14.14 -9.92
N LEU A 903 30.78 -14.28 -10.14
CA LEU A 903 31.45 -15.57 -10.42
C LEU A 903 31.01 -16.68 -9.46
N ASP A 904 31.00 -16.39 -8.16
CA ASP A 904 31.02 -17.40 -7.10
C ASP A 904 29.65 -18.05 -6.89
N SER A 905 28.61 -17.23 -6.82
CA SER A 905 27.21 -17.68 -6.79
C SER A 905 26.81 -18.37 -8.09
N SER A 906 27.37 -17.91 -9.22
CA SER A 906 27.13 -18.50 -10.54
C SER A 906 27.78 -19.88 -10.68
N LEU A 907 29.01 -20.09 -10.18
CA LEU A 907 29.65 -21.41 -10.16
C LEU A 907 28.94 -22.40 -9.22
N VAL A 908 28.48 -21.95 -8.05
CA VAL A 908 27.62 -22.77 -7.17
C VAL A 908 26.35 -23.20 -7.92
N ALA A 909 25.66 -22.27 -8.58
CA ALA A 909 24.45 -22.57 -9.35
C ALA A 909 24.72 -23.51 -10.53
N ALA A 910 25.84 -23.35 -11.24
CA ALA A 910 26.21 -24.17 -12.39
C ALA A 910 26.49 -25.63 -11.98
N VAL A 911 27.27 -25.84 -10.93
CA VAL A 911 27.58 -27.18 -10.40
C VAL A 911 26.31 -27.82 -9.80
N ALA A 912 25.52 -27.06 -9.02
CA ALA A 912 24.27 -27.57 -8.46
C ALA A 912 23.26 -27.97 -9.56
N SER A 913 23.11 -27.17 -10.62
CA SER A 913 22.21 -27.50 -11.74
C SER A 913 22.64 -28.77 -12.47
N ARG A 914 23.95 -28.96 -12.69
CA ARG A 914 24.52 -30.16 -13.33
C ARG A 914 24.27 -31.45 -12.55
N HIS A 915 24.38 -31.42 -11.23
CA HIS A 915 24.29 -32.62 -10.39
C HIS A 915 22.95 -32.81 -9.66
N LEU A 916 22.03 -31.85 -9.73
CA LEU A 916 20.70 -31.98 -9.14
C LEU A 916 19.98 -33.23 -9.67
N ALA A 917 20.02 -33.47 -10.99
CA ALA A 917 19.34 -34.61 -11.62
C ALA A 917 19.79 -36.00 -11.10
N ASP A 918 21.03 -36.12 -10.62
CA ASP A 918 21.59 -37.36 -10.05
C ASP A 918 21.34 -37.49 -8.53
N SER A 919 20.74 -36.49 -7.89
CA SER A 919 20.59 -36.41 -6.43
C SER A 919 19.25 -36.99 -5.92
N GLU A 920 19.26 -37.50 -4.69
CA GLU A 920 18.06 -37.98 -3.97
C GLU A 920 16.95 -36.89 -3.97
N ALA A 921 17.32 -35.62 -3.81
CA ALA A 921 16.39 -34.49 -3.76
C ALA A 921 15.59 -34.26 -5.06
N ALA A 922 16.17 -34.49 -6.24
CA ALA A 922 15.44 -34.31 -7.50
C ALA A 922 14.31 -35.32 -7.70
N SER A 923 14.41 -36.51 -7.09
CA SER A 923 13.35 -37.52 -7.12
C SER A 923 12.09 -37.10 -6.33
N GLN A 924 12.26 -36.23 -5.32
CA GLN A 924 11.19 -35.74 -4.46
C GLN A 924 10.64 -34.38 -4.91
N TRP A 925 11.54 -33.45 -5.31
CA TRP A 925 11.22 -32.04 -5.52
C TRP A 925 11.36 -31.56 -6.98
N GLY A 926 11.76 -32.45 -7.88
CA GLY A 926 11.97 -32.18 -9.31
C GLY A 926 13.41 -31.74 -9.64
N SER A 927 13.79 -31.89 -10.91
CA SER A 927 15.15 -31.67 -11.40
C SER A 927 15.47 -30.23 -11.82
N GLN A 928 14.54 -29.28 -11.71
CA GLN A 928 14.79 -27.88 -12.05
C GLN A 928 15.17 -27.08 -10.80
N LEU A 929 16.43 -26.65 -10.73
CA LEU A 929 16.94 -25.87 -9.61
C LEU A 929 16.22 -24.52 -9.49
N HIS A 930 15.84 -24.13 -8.27
CA HIS A 930 15.37 -22.77 -7.96
C HIS A 930 16.56 -21.85 -7.67
N THR A 931 16.58 -20.65 -8.25
CA THR A 931 17.62 -19.62 -7.99
C THR A 931 17.00 -18.30 -7.54
N PHE A 932 17.65 -17.61 -6.61
CA PHE A 932 17.11 -16.41 -5.94
C PHE A 932 18.06 -15.22 -6.08
N CYS A 933 17.56 -14.08 -6.56
CA CYS A 933 18.29 -12.82 -6.62
C CYS A 933 17.55 -11.70 -5.87
N VAL A 934 18.29 -10.70 -5.39
CA VAL A 934 17.72 -9.49 -4.75
C VAL A 934 18.47 -8.24 -5.17
N GLY A 935 17.75 -7.15 -5.36
CA GLY A 935 18.33 -5.85 -5.72
C GLY A 935 17.30 -4.73 -5.74
N LEU A 936 17.77 -3.50 -5.87
CA LEU A 936 16.93 -2.38 -6.32
C LEU A 936 16.57 -2.59 -7.80
N LYS A 937 15.41 -2.10 -8.23
CA LYS A 937 14.92 -2.31 -9.60
C LYS A 937 15.94 -1.78 -10.63
N GLY A 938 16.47 -2.68 -11.46
CA GLY A 938 17.46 -2.37 -12.49
C GLY A 938 18.93 -2.44 -12.03
N SER A 939 19.25 -3.02 -10.87
CA SER A 939 20.64 -3.16 -10.43
C SER A 939 21.47 -4.16 -11.27
N PRO A 940 22.82 -4.05 -11.26
CA PRO A 940 23.70 -4.96 -11.99
C PRO A 940 23.50 -6.45 -11.65
N ASP A 941 23.41 -6.79 -10.36
CA ASP A 941 23.26 -8.19 -9.93
C ASP A 941 21.98 -8.82 -10.51
N LEU A 942 20.86 -8.09 -10.57
CA LEU A 942 19.60 -8.57 -11.15
C LEU A 942 19.75 -8.95 -12.64
N LYS A 943 20.47 -8.12 -13.40
CA LYS A 943 20.72 -8.35 -14.83
C LYS A 943 21.56 -9.62 -15.04
N PHE A 944 22.70 -9.72 -14.35
CA PHE A 944 23.62 -10.84 -14.53
C PHE A 944 23.09 -12.14 -13.90
N ALA A 945 22.32 -12.08 -12.81
CA ALA A 945 21.68 -13.24 -12.23
C ALA A 945 20.65 -13.86 -13.18
N ARG A 946 19.85 -13.04 -13.88
CA ARG A 946 18.93 -13.55 -14.91
C ARG A 946 19.69 -14.17 -16.08
N GLU A 947 20.72 -13.52 -16.61
CA GLU A 947 21.53 -14.08 -17.70
C GLU A 947 22.15 -15.45 -17.35
N VAL A 948 22.63 -15.62 -16.12
CA VAL A 948 23.14 -16.93 -15.64
C VAL A 948 22.01 -17.93 -15.41
N ALA A 949 20.85 -17.49 -14.91
CA ALA A 949 19.70 -18.38 -14.69
C ALA A 949 19.13 -18.91 -16.02
N ASP A 950 19.04 -18.05 -17.04
CA ASP A 950 18.61 -18.39 -18.39
C ASP A 950 19.59 -19.39 -19.03
N PHE A 951 20.90 -19.15 -18.92
CA PHE A 951 21.95 -20.08 -19.39
C PHE A 951 21.90 -21.45 -18.70
N LEU A 952 21.59 -21.48 -17.40
CA LEU A 952 21.53 -22.70 -16.59
C LEU A 952 20.15 -23.38 -16.56
N GLY A 953 19.14 -22.81 -17.25
CA GLY A 953 17.76 -23.32 -17.29
C GLY A 953 17.04 -23.32 -15.93
N THR A 954 17.48 -22.51 -14.97
CA THR A 954 16.96 -22.55 -13.59
C THR A 954 15.65 -21.79 -13.44
N ARG A 955 14.82 -22.18 -12.47
CA ARG A 955 13.61 -21.43 -12.13
C ARG A 955 14.00 -20.20 -11.32
N HIS A 956 14.21 -19.09 -12.00
CA HIS A 956 14.68 -17.85 -11.39
C HIS A 956 13.57 -17.10 -10.65
N HIS A 957 13.91 -16.58 -9.47
CA HIS A 957 13.07 -15.74 -8.64
C HIS A 957 13.81 -14.43 -8.36
N GLU A 958 13.40 -13.37 -9.06
CA GLU A 958 13.94 -12.03 -8.87
C GLU A 958 13.13 -11.25 -7.83
N PHE A 959 13.79 -10.71 -6.82
CA PHE A 959 13.14 -9.92 -5.78
C PHE A 959 13.63 -8.47 -5.77
N HIS A 960 12.72 -7.53 -6.01
CA HIS A 960 13.02 -6.11 -5.77
C HIS A 960 12.81 -5.74 -4.31
N PHE A 961 13.58 -4.75 -3.84
CA PHE A 961 13.26 -3.98 -2.63
C PHE A 961 13.46 -2.48 -2.92
N THR A 962 12.94 -1.63 -2.04
CA THR A 962 13.17 -0.18 -2.08
C THR A 962 14.15 0.25 -0.98
N VAL A 963 14.81 1.40 -1.19
CA VAL A 963 15.70 2.00 -0.19
C VAL A 963 14.98 2.22 1.14
N GLN A 964 13.69 2.61 1.11
CA GLN A 964 12.88 2.78 2.32
C GLN A 964 12.62 1.45 3.05
N GLU A 965 12.24 0.37 2.35
CA GLU A 965 12.10 -0.96 2.98
C GLU A 965 13.41 -1.47 3.59
N GLY A 966 14.55 -1.12 2.99
CA GLY A 966 15.87 -1.38 3.57
C GLY A 966 16.13 -0.58 4.84
N ILE A 967 15.84 0.72 4.84
CA ILE A 967 15.98 1.60 6.00
C ILE A 967 15.06 1.15 7.15
N ASP A 968 13.80 0.85 6.86
CA ASP A 968 12.79 0.40 7.83
C ASP A 968 13.19 -0.92 8.49
N ALA A 969 13.94 -1.78 7.80
CA ALA A 969 14.42 -3.06 8.31
C ALA A 969 15.67 -2.96 9.21
N LEU A 970 16.37 -1.82 9.26
CA LEU A 970 17.69 -1.71 9.92
C LEU A 970 17.70 -2.13 11.40
N GLU A 971 16.65 -1.80 12.17
CA GLU A 971 16.58 -2.19 13.59
C GLU A 971 16.37 -3.71 13.77
N GLU A 972 15.59 -4.35 12.89
CA GLU A 972 15.44 -5.81 12.88
C GLU A 972 16.74 -6.48 12.42
N VAL A 973 17.40 -5.97 11.37
CA VAL A 973 18.69 -6.50 10.88
C VAL A 973 19.75 -6.42 11.99
N ILE A 974 19.92 -5.28 12.65
CA ILE A 974 20.91 -5.13 13.75
C ILE A 974 20.57 -6.07 14.92
N TYR A 975 19.29 -6.26 15.25
CA TYR A 975 18.87 -7.25 16.24
C TYR A 975 19.20 -8.70 15.85
N HIS A 976 18.97 -9.08 14.59
CA HIS A 976 19.23 -10.44 14.13
C HIS A 976 20.72 -10.74 13.96
N ILE A 977 21.49 -9.88 13.29
CA ILE A 977 22.92 -10.11 13.02
C ILE A 977 23.79 -9.92 14.27
N GLU A 978 23.38 -9.04 15.20
CA GLU A 978 24.10 -8.74 16.45
C GLU A 978 25.47 -8.07 16.21
N THR A 979 25.49 -7.07 15.33
CA THR A 979 26.70 -6.27 15.02
C THR A 979 26.36 -4.80 14.80
N TYR A 980 27.37 -3.93 14.85
CA TYR A 980 27.31 -2.53 14.42
C TYR A 980 28.31 -2.22 13.27
N ASP A 981 28.93 -3.24 12.67
CA ASP A 981 29.79 -3.05 11.49
C ASP A 981 28.97 -2.60 10.26
N VAL A 982 29.40 -1.49 9.66
CA VAL A 982 28.77 -0.85 8.51
C VAL A 982 28.71 -1.79 7.31
N THR A 983 29.81 -2.47 7.01
CA THR A 983 29.96 -3.38 5.86
C THR A 983 28.95 -4.52 5.96
N THR A 984 28.94 -5.17 7.13
CA THR A 984 28.07 -6.29 7.44
C THR A 984 26.60 -5.89 7.40
N ILE A 985 26.21 -4.72 7.93
CA ILE A 985 24.81 -4.25 7.92
C ILE A 985 24.32 -3.88 6.51
N ARG A 986 25.14 -3.15 5.73
CA ARG A 986 24.86 -2.81 4.32
C ARG A 986 24.56 -4.05 3.49
N ALA A 987 25.33 -5.12 3.68
CA ALA A 987 25.18 -6.38 2.95
C ALA A 987 24.15 -7.35 3.56
N SER A 988 23.91 -7.31 4.88
CA SER A 988 22.91 -8.18 5.54
C SER A 988 21.48 -7.77 5.21
N THR A 989 21.22 -6.46 5.01
CA THR A 989 19.85 -5.96 4.83
C THR A 989 19.16 -6.50 3.57
N PRO A 990 19.76 -6.48 2.36
CA PRO A 990 19.16 -7.13 1.18
C PRO A 990 19.02 -8.64 1.37
N MET A 991 19.99 -9.31 2.02
CA MET A 991 19.96 -10.75 2.26
C MET A 991 18.85 -11.16 3.23
N PHE A 992 18.59 -10.37 4.26
CA PHE A 992 17.46 -10.52 5.19
C PHE A 992 16.12 -10.37 4.45
N LEU A 993 15.95 -9.32 3.66
CA LEU A 993 14.74 -9.08 2.87
C LEU A 993 14.49 -10.16 1.81
N MET A 994 15.56 -10.67 1.17
CA MET A 994 15.52 -11.82 0.27
C MET A 994 15.07 -13.08 0.99
N SER A 995 15.66 -13.39 2.15
CA SER A 995 15.36 -14.61 2.91
C SER A 995 13.90 -14.65 3.36
N ARG A 996 13.31 -13.49 3.71
CA ARG A 996 11.86 -13.36 3.98
C ARG A 996 11.00 -13.82 2.81
N LYS A 997 11.41 -13.50 1.58
CA LYS A 997 10.70 -13.90 0.34
C LYS A 997 10.93 -15.37 0.00
N ILE A 998 12.17 -15.86 0.11
CA ILE A 998 12.52 -17.29 -0.06
C ILE A 998 11.65 -18.17 0.86
N LYS A 999 11.50 -17.79 2.13
CA LYS A 999 10.65 -18.52 3.08
C LYS A 999 9.18 -18.56 2.70
N SER A 1000 8.65 -17.46 2.15
CA SER A 1000 7.26 -17.39 1.70
C SER A 1000 6.96 -18.32 0.51
N LEU A 1001 7.99 -18.80 -0.20
CA LEU A 1001 7.91 -19.81 -1.25
C LEU A 1001 8.07 -21.25 -0.71
N GLY A 1002 8.14 -21.45 0.61
CA GLY A 1002 8.27 -22.77 1.25
C GLY A 1002 9.70 -23.34 1.30
N VAL A 1003 10.68 -22.65 0.71
CA VAL A 1003 12.08 -23.08 0.70
C VAL A 1003 12.69 -22.96 2.10
N LYS A 1004 13.44 -23.98 2.51
CA LYS A 1004 14.08 -24.09 3.83
C LYS A 1004 15.61 -24.05 3.80
N MET A 1005 16.26 -24.29 2.66
CA MET A 1005 17.72 -24.28 2.55
C MET A 1005 18.15 -23.57 1.26
N VAL A 1006 19.26 -22.84 1.30
CA VAL A 1006 19.94 -22.28 0.12
C VAL A 1006 21.44 -22.48 0.18
N ILE A 1007 22.05 -22.66 -0.99
CA ILE A 1007 23.50 -22.67 -1.14
C ILE A 1007 23.97 -21.27 -1.59
N SER A 1008 25.10 -20.78 -1.05
CA SER A 1008 25.68 -19.45 -1.34
C SER A 1008 27.17 -19.52 -1.66
N GLY A 1009 27.69 -18.51 -2.37
CA GLY A 1009 29.08 -18.40 -2.83
C GLY A 1009 30.07 -17.76 -1.85
N GLU A 1010 29.70 -17.58 -0.58
CA GLU A 1010 30.53 -16.93 0.46
C GLU A 1010 31.85 -17.69 0.70
N GLY A 1011 32.93 -16.97 1.02
CA GLY A 1011 34.25 -17.54 1.32
C GLY A 1011 35.22 -17.56 0.14
N SER A 1012 34.73 -17.46 -1.09
CA SER A 1012 35.58 -17.47 -2.30
C SER A 1012 36.55 -16.27 -2.36
N ASP A 1013 36.10 -15.07 -1.98
CA ASP A 1013 36.94 -13.88 -1.98
C ASP A 1013 38.10 -13.96 -0.97
N GLU A 1014 37.86 -14.59 0.17
CA GLU A 1014 38.85 -14.80 1.23
C GLU A 1014 39.89 -15.85 0.86
N ILE A 1015 39.50 -16.89 0.11
CA ILE A 1015 40.39 -17.99 -0.30
C ILE A 1015 41.24 -17.60 -1.51
N PHE A 1016 40.65 -16.87 -2.47
CA PHE A 1016 41.27 -16.58 -3.77
C PHE A 1016 41.77 -15.14 -3.93
N GLY A 1017 41.70 -14.32 -2.86
CA GLY A 1017 42.08 -12.89 -2.90
C GLY A 1017 41.25 -12.10 -3.89
N GLY A 1018 39.92 -12.28 -3.81
CA GLY A 1018 38.97 -11.76 -4.79
C GLY A 1018 38.58 -10.29 -4.62
N TYR A 1019 38.75 -9.74 -3.41
CA TYR A 1019 38.51 -8.31 -3.18
C TYR A 1019 39.50 -7.45 -3.96
N LEU A 1020 39.03 -6.36 -4.56
CA LEU A 1020 39.84 -5.49 -5.42
C LEU A 1020 41.10 -4.91 -4.75
N TYR A 1021 41.18 -4.90 -3.41
CA TYR A 1021 42.40 -4.48 -2.72
C TYR A 1021 43.58 -5.45 -2.86
N PHE A 1022 43.34 -6.72 -3.19
CA PHE A 1022 44.41 -7.69 -3.49
C PHE A 1022 45.19 -7.36 -4.77
N HIS A 1023 44.69 -6.47 -5.64
CA HIS A 1023 45.48 -5.92 -6.76
C HIS A 1023 46.70 -5.10 -6.29
N LYS A 1024 46.76 -4.73 -5.01
CA LYS A 1024 47.89 -4.01 -4.38
C LYS A 1024 48.75 -4.93 -3.50
N ALA A 1025 48.45 -6.23 -3.41
CA ALA A 1025 49.24 -7.17 -2.61
C ALA A 1025 50.69 -7.23 -3.15
N PRO A 1026 51.71 -6.86 -2.35
CA PRO A 1026 53.05 -6.56 -2.87
C PRO A 1026 53.86 -7.80 -3.25
N ASN A 1027 53.47 -8.98 -2.77
CA ASN A 1027 54.09 -10.28 -3.06
C ASN A 1027 53.19 -11.44 -2.57
N LYS A 1028 53.55 -12.67 -2.96
CA LYS A 1028 52.76 -13.87 -2.68
C LYS A 1028 52.69 -14.25 -1.19
N LYS A 1029 53.68 -13.85 -0.39
CA LYS A 1029 53.67 -14.06 1.07
C LYS A 1029 52.56 -13.22 1.70
N GLU A 1030 52.60 -11.92 1.46
CA GLU A 1030 51.64 -10.97 2.02
C GLU A 1030 50.21 -11.25 1.54
N PHE A 1031 50.06 -11.68 0.28
CA PHE A 1031 48.79 -12.19 -0.26
C PHE A 1031 48.27 -13.39 0.58
N HIS A 1032 49.12 -14.39 0.85
CA HIS A 1032 48.75 -15.58 1.61
C HIS A 1032 48.39 -15.27 3.06
N GLU A 1033 49.24 -14.51 3.76
CA GLU A 1033 48.98 -14.07 5.13
C GLU A 1033 47.64 -13.32 5.21
N GLU A 1034 47.32 -12.45 4.26
CA GLU A 1034 46.02 -11.77 4.20
C GLU A 1034 44.85 -12.73 3.96
N THR A 1035 44.98 -13.71 3.05
CA THR A 1035 43.93 -14.74 2.85
C THR A 1035 43.69 -15.58 4.12
N CYS A 1036 44.75 -16.04 4.79
CA CYS A 1036 44.66 -16.81 6.03
C CYS A 1036 44.04 -15.99 7.16
N ARG A 1037 44.46 -14.73 7.32
CA ARG A 1037 43.95 -13.78 8.30
C ARG A 1037 42.50 -13.37 8.01
N LYS A 1038 42.07 -13.38 6.75
CA LYS A 1038 40.67 -13.25 6.31
C LYS A 1038 39.83 -14.47 6.69
N ILE A 1039 40.27 -15.68 6.33
CA ILE A 1039 39.55 -16.94 6.64
C ILE A 1039 39.36 -17.10 8.15
N LYS A 1040 40.38 -16.79 8.95
CA LYS A 1040 40.32 -16.77 10.43
C LYS A 1040 39.23 -15.85 10.99
N ALA A 1041 38.85 -14.79 10.26
CA ALA A 1041 37.92 -13.76 10.71
C ALA A 1041 36.49 -13.91 10.14
N LEU A 1042 36.25 -14.81 9.17
CA LEU A 1042 34.96 -15.00 8.49
C LEU A 1042 33.76 -15.13 9.45
N HIS A 1043 33.97 -15.77 10.60
CA HIS A 1043 32.96 -16.00 11.65
C HIS A 1043 32.42 -14.71 12.31
N LEU A 1044 33.04 -13.55 12.05
CA LEU A 1044 32.65 -12.23 12.55
C LEU A 1044 32.00 -11.35 11.46
N TYR A 1045 32.12 -11.73 10.19
CA TYR A 1045 31.69 -10.94 9.04
C TYR A 1045 30.76 -11.77 8.14
N ASP A 1046 31.27 -12.41 7.10
CA ASP A 1046 30.44 -12.96 6.03
C ASP A 1046 29.74 -14.26 6.40
N CYS A 1047 30.32 -15.12 7.26
CA CYS A 1047 29.58 -16.22 7.88
C CYS A 1047 28.52 -15.72 8.86
N LEU A 1048 28.81 -14.65 9.62
CA LEU A 1048 27.87 -14.04 10.55
C LEU A 1048 26.64 -13.50 9.81
N ARG A 1049 26.88 -12.73 8.73
CA ARG A 1049 25.89 -12.23 7.78
C ARG A 1049 25.11 -13.37 7.16
N ALA A 1050 25.78 -14.30 6.48
CA ALA A 1050 25.13 -15.34 5.69
C ALA A 1050 24.27 -16.25 6.55
N ASN A 1051 24.78 -16.70 7.71
CA ASN A 1051 24.00 -17.52 8.62
C ASN A 1051 22.85 -16.72 9.25
N LYS A 1052 23.09 -15.56 9.88
CA LYS A 1052 22.04 -14.87 10.65
C LYS A 1052 20.99 -14.15 9.79
N SER A 1053 21.35 -13.64 8.61
CA SER A 1053 20.39 -12.99 7.69
C SER A 1053 19.38 -13.99 7.11
N THR A 1054 19.85 -15.19 6.76
CA THR A 1054 19.00 -16.29 6.27
C THR A 1054 18.26 -16.95 7.42
N SER A 1055 18.93 -17.13 8.57
CA SER A 1055 18.32 -17.71 9.76
C SER A 1055 17.15 -16.88 10.26
N ALA A 1056 17.26 -15.54 10.29
CA ALA A 1056 16.17 -14.63 10.66
C ALA A 1056 14.83 -14.92 9.96
N TRP A 1057 14.87 -15.50 8.75
CA TRP A 1057 13.70 -15.83 7.95
C TRP A 1057 13.58 -17.30 7.57
N GLY A 1058 14.31 -18.20 8.20
CA GLY A 1058 13.87 -19.59 8.20
C GLY A 1058 14.44 -20.44 7.10
N VAL A 1059 15.57 -19.98 6.57
CA VAL A 1059 16.32 -20.55 5.48
C VAL A 1059 17.73 -20.83 5.99
N GLU A 1060 18.20 -22.07 5.87
CA GLU A 1060 19.59 -22.42 6.12
C GLU A 1060 20.50 -21.90 4.98
N ALA A 1061 21.70 -21.42 5.30
CA ALA A 1061 22.72 -21.07 4.31
C ALA A 1061 23.89 -22.08 4.32
N ARG A 1062 24.08 -22.80 3.21
CA ARG A 1062 25.21 -23.70 2.98
C ARG A 1062 26.28 -23.03 2.11
N VAL A 1063 27.54 -23.23 2.46
CA VAL A 1063 28.69 -22.53 1.84
C VAL A 1063 29.76 -23.53 1.35
N PRO A 1064 29.81 -23.85 0.03
CA PRO A 1064 30.73 -24.86 -0.53
C PRO A 1064 32.20 -24.44 -0.51
N PHE A 1065 32.50 -23.14 -0.66
CA PHE A 1065 33.89 -22.65 -0.61
C PHE A 1065 34.53 -22.83 0.77
N LEU A 1066 33.74 -22.91 1.85
CA LEU A 1066 34.24 -23.10 3.22
C LEU A 1066 34.23 -24.57 3.67
N ASP A 1067 34.27 -25.49 2.72
CA ASP A 1067 34.41 -26.91 2.97
C ASP A 1067 35.84 -27.29 3.41
N LYS A 1068 35.98 -28.14 4.43
CA LYS A 1068 37.28 -28.52 5.02
C LYS A 1068 38.28 -29.01 3.96
N GLU A 1069 37.85 -29.93 3.10
CA GLU A 1069 38.71 -30.55 2.08
C GLU A 1069 39.05 -29.59 0.94
N PHE A 1070 38.07 -28.84 0.43
CA PHE A 1070 38.31 -27.82 -0.60
C PHE A 1070 39.19 -26.69 -0.07
N LEU A 1071 39.02 -26.28 1.19
CA LEU A 1071 39.83 -25.25 1.82
C LEU A 1071 41.28 -25.69 1.98
N ASP A 1072 41.53 -26.89 2.47
CA ASP A 1072 42.89 -27.42 2.62
C ASP A 1072 43.59 -27.64 1.26
N ILE A 1073 42.85 -28.03 0.20
CA ILE A 1073 43.38 -28.08 -1.17
C ILE A 1073 43.68 -26.67 -1.69
N SER A 1074 42.70 -25.77 -1.69
CA SER A 1074 42.80 -24.44 -2.30
C SER A 1074 43.75 -23.50 -1.55
N MET A 1075 43.95 -23.68 -0.24
CA MET A 1075 44.90 -22.92 0.57
C MET A 1075 46.31 -23.47 0.57
N ASN A 1076 46.53 -24.68 0.03
CA ASN A 1076 47.85 -25.28 -0.14
C ASN A 1076 48.43 -25.08 -1.57
N ILE A 1077 47.73 -24.39 -2.47
CA ILE A 1077 48.26 -23.95 -3.78
C ILE A 1077 49.25 -22.80 -3.55
N ASP A 1078 50.40 -22.81 -4.22
CA ASP A 1078 51.39 -21.74 -4.18
C ASP A 1078 50.72 -20.38 -4.51
N PRO A 1079 50.81 -19.35 -3.64
CA PRO A 1079 50.02 -18.13 -3.81
C PRO A 1079 50.46 -17.29 -5.02
N GLU A 1080 51.61 -17.58 -5.65
CA GLU A 1080 52.03 -17.00 -6.93
C GLU A 1080 50.99 -17.24 -8.05
N TRP A 1081 50.22 -18.33 -7.96
CA TRP A 1081 49.12 -18.60 -8.89
C TRP A 1081 47.86 -17.77 -8.58
N LYS A 1082 47.64 -17.43 -7.30
CA LYS A 1082 46.53 -16.56 -6.86
C LYS A 1082 46.83 -15.07 -7.11
N MET A 1083 48.10 -14.68 -7.18
CA MET A 1083 48.49 -13.29 -7.41
C MET A 1083 47.93 -12.73 -8.73
N ILE A 1084 47.39 -11.51 -8.61
CA ILE A 1084 46.76 -10.78 -9.71
C ILE A 1084 47.85 -10.13 -10.56
N ARG A 1085 47.88 -10.48 -11.84
CA ARG A 1085 48.96 -10.20 -12.79
C ARG A 1085 48.36 -9.76 -14.13
N ARG A 1086 47.94 -8.48 -14.20
CA ARG A 1086 47.35 -7.87 -15.42
C ARG A 1086 48.30 -7.94 -16.63
N ASP A 1087 49.62 -7.99 -16.39
CA ASP A 1087 50.70 -8.22 -17.35
C ASP A 1087 50.56 -9.51 -18.17
N ILE A 1088 49.98 -10.56 -17.58
CA ILE A 1088 49.74 -11.87 -18.21
C ILE A 1088 48.25 -12.27 -18.13
N GLY A 1089 47.35 -11.29 -18.12
CA GLY A 1089 45.90 -11.51 -18.17
C GLY A 1089 45.27 -12.15 -16.92
N ARG A 1090 45.99 -12.29 -15.80
CA ARG A 1090 45.42 -12.82 -14.56
C ARG A 1090 44.70 -11.74 -13.78
N ILE A 1091 43.38 -11.80 -13.79
CA ILE A 1091 42.49 -10.99 -12.94
C ILE A 1091 42.29 -11.64 -11.55
N GLU A 1092 41.52 -11.00 -10.67
CA GLU A 1092 41.16 -11.56 -9.38
C GLU A 1092 40.44 -12.92 -9.52
N LYS A 1093 40.76 -13.87 -8.63
CA LYS A 1093 40.29 -15.26 -8.67
C LYS A 1093 40.65 -16.03 -9.97
N TRP A 1094 41.67 -15.62 -10.73
CA TRP A 1094 41.99 -16.26 -12.03
C TRP A 1094 42.10 -17.79 -11.99
N ILE A 1095 42.68 -18.40 -10.94
CA ILE A 1095 42.73 -19.87 -10.82
C ILE A 1095 41.37 -20.55 -10.67
N LEU A 1096 40.38 -19.87 -10.08
CA LEU A 1096 39.01 -20.39 -10.01
C LEU A 1096 38.34 -20.25 -11.39
N ARG A 1097 38.50 -19.11 -12.05
CA ARG A 1097 37.96 -18.86 -13.39
C ARG A 1097 38.52 -19.86 -14.41
N ASN A 1098 39.84 -20.04 -14.43
CA ASN A 1098 40.55 -20.99 -15.29
C ASN A 1098 40.26 -22.45 -14.91
N ALA A 1099 39.92 -22.78 -13.65
CA ALA A 1099 39.48 -24.12 -13.30
C ALA A 1099 38.12 -24.47 -13.92
N PHE A 1100 37.28 -23.46 -14.23
CA PHE A 1100 35.92 -23.64 -14.76
C PHE A 1100 35.72 -23.13 -16.20
N ASP A 1101 36.77 -22.66 -16.89
CA ASP A 1101 36.74 -22.47 -18.34
C ASP A 1101 36.87 -23.84 -19.01
N ASP A 1102 35.82 -24.23 -19.73
CA ASP A 1102 35.65 -25.55 -20.34
C ASP A 1102 34.95 -25.33 -21.68
N GLU A 1103 35.65 -25.58 -22.79
CA GLU A 1103 35.13 -25.24 -24.11
C GLU A 1103 34.17 -26.29 -24.68
N GLU A 1104 34.21 -27.53 -24.17
CA GLU A 1104 33.29 -28.60 -24.57
C GLU A 1104 31.99 -28.54 -23.76
N LYS A 1105 32.09 -28.20 -22.47
CA LYS A 1105 30.96 -28.11 -21.52
C LYS A 1105 31.11 -26.86 -20.64
N PRO A 1106 30.85 -25.65 -21.15
CA PRO A 1106 30.98 -24.41 -20.37
C PRO A 1106 30.10 -24.40 -19.12
N TYR A 1107 30.68 -24.05 -17.97
CA TYR A 1107 29.93 -23.89 -16.72
C TYR A 1107 29.14 -22.58 -16.69
N LEU A 1108 29.65 -21.54 -17.35
CA LEU A 1108 29.08 -20.20 -17.44
C LEU A 1108 29.41 -19.59 -18.81
N PRO A 1109 28.68 -18.55 -19.27
CA PRO A 1109 29.10 -17.73 -20.40
C PRO A 1109 30.48 -17.10 -20.12
N LYS A 1110 31.39 -17.07 -21.11
CA LYS A 1110 32.78 -16.61 -20.87
C LYS A 1110 32.87 -15.18 -20.33
N HIS A 1111 31.95 -14.27 -20.70
CA HIS A 1111 31.94 -12.90 -20.16
C HIS A 1111 31.48 -12.82 -18.70
N ILE A 1112 30.66 -13.77 -18.21
CA ILE A 1112 30.36 -13.92 -16.78
C ILE A 1112 31.57 -14.54 -16.07
N LEU A 1113 32.14 -15.61 -16.63
CA LEU A 1113 33.27 -16.33 -16.06
C LEU A 1113 34.49 -15.42 -15.85
N TYR A 1114 34.68 -14.40 -16.69
CA TYR A 1114 35.73 -13.38 -16.58
C TYR A 1114 35.24 -11.97 -16.19
N ARG A 1115 34.00 -11.82 -15.69
CA ARG A 1115 33.46 -10.54 -15.14
C ARG A 1115 34.25 -10.08 -13.92
N GLN A 1116 34.72 -8.83 -13.89
CA GLN A 1116 35.42 -8.23 -12.73
C GLN A 1116 34.55 -8.31 -11.46
N LYS A 1117 35.18 -8.49 -10.30
CA LYS A 1117 34.49 -8.55 -9.01
C LYS A 1117 33.75 -7.25 -8.65
N GLU A 1118 32.43 -7.36 -8.55
CA GLU A 1118 31.53 -6.36 -7.96
C GLU A 1118 31.21 -6.74 -6.50
N GLN A 1119 31.07 -5.78 -5.58
CA GLN A 1119 30.71 -6.05 -4.17
C GLN A 1119 29.19 -6.11 -4.00
N PHE A 1120 28.69 -7.03 -3.16
CA PHE A 1120 27.24 -7.27 -3.03
C PHE A 1120 26.45 -6.02 -2.63
N SER A 1121 26.99 -5.18 -1.73
CA SER A 1121 26.36 -3.91 -1.35
C SER A 1121 26.32 -2.85 -2.45
N ASP A 1122 27.10 -3.02 -3.52
CA ASP A 1122 27.10 -2.16 -4.71
C ASP A 1122 26.26 -2.76 -5.86
N GLY A 1123 26.40 -4.08 -6.12
CA GLY A 1123 25.65 -4.82 -7.15
C GLY A 1123 24.15 -4.92 -6.92
N VAL A 1124 23.68 -4.83 -5.66
CA VAL A 1124 22.25 -4.63 -5.33
C VAL A 1124 21.71 -3.26 -5.74
N GLY A 1125 22.56 -2.32 -6.18
CA GLY A 1125 22.18 -1.03 -6.76
C GLY A 1125 22.74 0.15 -5.99
N TYR A 1126 23.47 1.03 -6.70
CA TYR A 1126 24.27 2.11 -6.13
C TYR A 1126 23.57 2.96 -5.05
N SER A 1127 22.31 3.35 -5.32
CA SER A 1127 21.50 4.21 -4.45
C SER A 1127 21.08 3.57 -3.11
N TRP A 1128 21.36 2.28 -2.88
CA TRP A 1128 21.19 1.66 -1.57
C TRP A 1128 22.16 2.26 -0.54
N ILE A 1129 23.47 2.25 -0.84
CA ILE A 1129 24.49 2.82 0.03
C ILE A 1129 24.30 4.32 0.20
N ASP A 1130 23.94 5.02 -0.87
CA ASP A 1130 23.87 6.49 -0.83
C ASP A 1130 22.61 6.96 -0.09
N GLY A 1131 21.48 6.24 -0.22
CA GLY A 1131 20.30 6.43 0.63
C GLY A 1131 20.53 6.12 2.11
N LEU A 1132 21.38 5.13 2.45
CA LEU A 1132 21.82 4.87 3.83
C LEU A 1132 22.65 6.03 4.40
N LYS A 1133 23.61 6.54 3.61
CA LYS A 1133 24.41 7.72 3.98
C LYS A 1133 23.51 8.93 4.22
N ASP A 1134 22.57 9.22 3.32
CA ASP A 1134 21.64 10.34 3.43
C ASP A 1134 20.70 10.21 4.62
N HIS A 1135 20.16 9.02 4.89
CA HIS A 1135 19.36 8.78 6.10
C HIS A 1135 20.20 9.03 7.36
N ALA A 1136 21.40 8.45 7.46
CA ALA A 1136 22.30 8.67 8.59
C ALA A 1136 22.72 10.15 8.76
N ASN A 1137 22.93 10.87 7.65
CA ASN A 1137 23.21 12.31 7.64
C ASN A 1137 22.07 13.14 8.26
N ASN A 1138 20.82 12.71 8.05
CA ASN A 1138 19.63 13.34 8.62
C ASN A 1138 19.36 12.94 10.09
N GLN A 1139 19.76 11.72 10.51
CA GLN A 1139 19.55 11.24 11.88
C GLN A 1139 20.68 11.61 12.86
N VAL A 1140 21.91 11.87 12.38
CA VAL A 1140 23.09 12.13 13.22
C VAL A 1140 23.68 13.51 12.94
N THR A 1141 23.66 14.39 13.95
CA THR A 1141 24.27 15.72 13.86
C THR A 1141 25.80 15.67 13.98
N ASP A 1142 26.48 16.70 13.48
CA ASP A 1142 27.95 16.80 13.59
C ASP A 1142 28.40 16.87 15.06
N ALA A 1143 27.58 17.47 15.94
CA ALA A 1143 27.80 17.50 17.38
C ALA A 1143 27.70 16.10 18.02
N MET A 1144 26.76 15.26 17.58
CA MET A 1144 26.67 13.86 18.03
C MET A 1144 27.93 13.07 17.65
N LEU A 1145 28.43 13.24 16.42
CA LEU A 1145 29.65 12.58 15.96
C LEU A 1145 30.90 13.13 16.67
N ALA A 1146 31.01 14.44 16.88
CA ALA A 1146 32.10 15.05 17.65
C ALA A 1146 32.15 14.58 19.11
N HIS A 1147 31.01 14.24 19.71
CA HIS A 1147 30.92 13.66 21.06
C HIS A 1147 30.91 12.11 21.07
N ALA A 1148 31.07 11.44 19.93
CA ALA A 1148 31.01 9.99 19.83
C ALA A 1148 32.03 9.28 20.74
N GLY A 1149 33.26 9.81 20.87
CA GLY A 1149 34.30 9.23 21.73
C GLY A 1149 34.02 9.31 23.23
N PHE A 1150 33.04 10.12 23.66
CA PHE A 1150 32.58 10.16 25.05
C PHE A 1150 31.44 9.15 25.30
N LEU A 1151 30.54 8.97 24.33
CA LEU A 1151 29.40 8.06 24.42
C LEU A 1151 29.77 6.60 24.12
N TYR A 1152 30.70 6.41 23.18
CA TYR A 1152 31.13 5.12 22.65
C TYR A 1152 32.67 5.04 22.64
N PRO A 1153 33.34 5.03 23.82
CA PRO A 1153 34.80 5.03 23.91
C PRO A 1153 35.44 3.73 23.37
N GLU A 1154 34.72 2.62 23.45
CA GLU A 1154 35.06 1.36 22.79
C GLU A 1154 34.56 1.39 21.34
N ASN A 1155 35.44 1.18 20.36
CA ASN A 1155 35.11 1.18 18.92
C ASN A 1155 34.33 2.43 18.48
N THR A 1156 34.86 3.62 18.79
CA THR A 1156 34.26 4.92 18.46
C THR A 1156 33.87 5.00 16.97
N PRO A 1157 32.59 5.29 16.64
CA PRO A 1157 32.17 5.42 15.25
C PRO A 1157 32.78 6.68 14.62
N SER A 1158 33.46 6.51 13.49
CA SER A 1158 34.13 7.58 12.73
C SER A 1158 33.22 8.27 11.70
N THR A 1159 32.06 7.69 11.39
CA THR A 1159 31.08 8.23 10.43
C THR A 1159 29.68 8.29 11.05
N LYS A 1160 28.80 9.11 10.45
CA LYS A 1160 27.39 9.22 10.87
C LYS A 1160 26.63 7.90 10.70
N GLU A 1161 26.92 7.15 9.66
CA GLU A 1161 26.33 5.81 9.41
C GLU A 1161 26.76 4.81 10.49
N ALA A 1162 28.06 4.75 10.81
CA ALA A 1162 28.57 3.93 11.91
C ALA A 1162 27.97 4.35 13.27
N TYR A 1163 27.78 5.67 13.50
CA TYR A 1163 27.14 6.18 14.71
C TYR A 1163 25.67 5.73 14.79
N TYR A 1164 24.93 5.81 13.69
CA TYR A 1164 23.52 5.42 13.63
C TYR A 1164 23.33 3.94 13.95
N TYR A 1165 24.12 3.05 13.31
CA TYR A 1165 24.10 1.62 13.60
C TYR A 1165 24.55 1.31 15.03
N ARG A 1166 25.59 2.00 15.54
CA ARG A 1166 26.05 1.84 16.92
C ARG A 1166 24.98 2.26 17.93
N ALA A 1167 24.27 3.35 17.70
CA ALA A 1167 23.19 3.81 18.57
C ALA A 1167 22.01 2.80 18.62
N ILE A 1168 21.67 2.17 17.48
CA ILE A 1168 20.67 1.10 17.43
C ILE A 1168 21.18 -0.16 18.16
N PHE A 1169 22.44 -0.55 17.97
CA PHE A 1169 23.02 -1.70 18.67
C PHE A 1169 23.04 -1.50 20.19
N GLU A 1170 23.46 -0.34 20.68
CA GLU A 1170 23.54 -0.03 22.12
C GLU A 1170 22.14 0.04 22.76
N LYS A 1171 21.11 0.47 22.01
CA LYS A 1171 19.69 0.41 22.40
C LYS A 1171 19.19 -1.02 22.59
N LEU A 1172 19.67 -1.97 21.78
CA LEU A 1172 19.26 -3.37 21.80
C LEU A 1172 20.10 -4.24 22.75
N PHE A 1173 21.40 -3.94 22.87
CA PHE A 1173 22.41 -4.76 23.55
C PHE A 1173 23.36 -3.90 24.43
N PRO A 1174 22.88 -3.26 25.51
CA PRO A 1174 23.62 -2.25 26.26
C PRO A 1174 24.78 -2.76 27.14
N LYS A 1175 24.99 -4.09 27.26
CA LYS A 1175 26.06 -4.68 28.09
C LYS A 1175 27.42 -4.60 27.39
N ASN A 1176 28.49 -4.32 28.13
CA ASN A 1176 29.86 -4.30 27.62
C ASN A 1176 30.24 -5.61 26.89
N ALA A 1177 29.81 -6.76 27.42
CA ALA A 1177 30.03 -8.07 26.80
C ALA A 1177 29.50 -8.16 25.35
N ALA A 1178 28.39 -7.49 25.03
CA ALA A 1178 27.88 -7.42 23.66
C ALA A 1178 28.85 -6.66 22.74
N ARG A 1179 29.31 -5.48 23.16
CA ARG A 1179 30.27 -4.65 22.41
C ARG A 1179 31.54 -5.43 22.07
N SER A 1180 32.04 -6.23 23.02
CA SER A 1180 33.24 -7.05 22.87
C SER A 1180 33.10 -8.24 21.90
N THR A 1181 31.89 -8.58 21.45
CA THR A 1181 31.70 -9.60 20.40
C THR A 1181 31.83 -9.05 18.98
N VAL A 1182 31.82 -7.73 18.82
CA VAL A 1182 31.95 -7.05 17.51
C VAL A 1182 33.40 -6.58 17.34
N PRO A 1183 34.09 -6.94 16.23
CA PRO A 1183 35.48 -6.56 16.02
C PRO A 1183 35.66 -5.05 15.89
N GLY A 1184 36.79 -4.56 16.39
CA GLY A 1184 37.18 -3.14 16.33
C GLY A 1184 38.29 -2.87 15.33
N GLY A 1185 38.40 -1.60 14.91
CA GLY A 1185 39.46 -1.10 14.02
C GLY A 1185 38.92 -0.55 12.69
N PRO A 1186 39.80 0.03 11.85
CA PRO A 1186 39.41 0.54 10.54
C PRO A 1186 39.08 -0.59 9.56
N SER A 1187 37.90 -0.52 8.94
CA SER A 1187 37.52 -1.29 7.76
C SER A 1187 37.26 -0.34 6.59
N VAL A 1188 37.85 -0.64 5.44
CA VAL A 1188 37.77 0.12 4.17
C VAL A 1188 37.50 -0.92 3.08
N ALA A 1189 36.67 -0.70 2.07
CA ALA A 1189 36.48 -1.63 0.92
C ALA A 1189 36.34 -3.16 1.21
N CYS A 1190 35.68 -3.59 2.30
CA CYS A 1190 35.72 -4.98 2.82
C CYS A 1190 37.13 -5.52 3.16
N SER A 1191 38.12 -4.64 3.29
CA SER A 1191 39.53 -4.90 3.60
C SER A 1191 39.85 -4.66 5.07
N THR A 1192 41.12 -4.85 5.40
CA THR A 1192 41.65 -4.69 6.76
C THR A 1192 42.77 -3.64 6.78
N ALA A 1193 43.36 -3.37 7.95
CA ALA A 1193 44.48 -2.43 8.10
C ALA A 1193 45.62 -2.70 7.09
N LYS A 1194 45.82 -3.97 6.72
CA LYS A 1194 46.80 -4.42 5.74
C LYS A 1194 46.66 -3.76 4.36
N ALA A 1195 45.44 -3.42 3.93
CA ALA A 1195 45.22 -2.71 2.68
C ALA A 1195 45.76 -1.27 2.71
N VAL A 1196 45.66 -0.60 3.86
CA VAL A 1196 46.21 0.75 4.07
C VAL A 1196 47.74 0.72 4.20
N GLU A 1197 48.31 -0.40 4.65
CA GLU A 1197 49.76 -0.66 4.56
C GLU A 1197 50.23 -0.86 3.10
N TRP A 1198 49.43 -1.55 2.27
CA TRP A 1198 49.76 -1.82 0.86
C TRP A 1198 49.60 -0.60 -0.05
N ASP A 1199 48.58 0.24 0.17
CA ASP A 1199 48.41 1.49 -0.57
C ASP A 1199 48.01 2.65 0.35
N ALA A 1200 48.98 3.54 0.58
CA ALA A 1200 48.81 4.72 1.42
C ALA A 1200 47.76 5.72 0.90
N SER A 1201 47.31 5.64 -0.37
CA SER A 1201 46.22 6.48 -0.88
C SER A 1201 44.89 6.19 -0.17
N TRP A 1202 44.64 4.96 0.27
CA TRP A 1202 43.41 4.57 0.98
C TRP A 1202 43.38 5.04 2.44
N SER A 1203 44.51 5.50 3.00
CA SER A 1203 44.55 6.09 4.36
C SER A 1203 43.61 7.31 4.56
N LYS A 1204 43.13 7.90 3.46
CA LYS A 1204 42.21 9.04 3.44
C LYS A 1204 40.77 8.68 3.06
N ASN A 1205 40.48 7.44 2.65
CA ASN A 1205 39.14 7.05 2.23
C ASN A 1205 38.37 6.38 3.38
N LEU A 1206 37.18 6.90 3.68
CA LEU A 1206 36.34 6.48 4.80
C LEU A 1206 35.12 5.64 4.39
N ASP A 1207 34.89 5.40 3.09
CA ASP A 1207 33.78 4.54 2.65
C ASP A 1207 34.22 3.07 2.57
N PRO A 1208 33.57 2.13 3.29
CA PRO A 1208 33.89 0.70 3.22
C PRO A 1208 33.40 0.00 1.94
N SER A 1209 32.99 0.74 0.89
CA SER A 1209 32.45 0.21 -0.38
C SER A 1209 33.54 -0.22 -1.39
N GLY A 1210 33.18 -1.03 -2.39
CA GLY A 1210 34.12 -1.46 -3.44
C GLY A 1210 34.60 -0.31 -4.33
N ARG A 1211 33.76 0.73 -4.45
CA ARG A 1211 34.05 1.99 -5.16
C ARG A 1211 35.28 2.73 -4.63
N ALA A 1212 35.70 2.46 -3.38
CA ALA A 1212 36.86 3.08 -2.76
C ALA A 1212 38.21 2.69 -3.41
N ALA A 1213 38.25 1.59 -4.19
CA ALA A 1213 39.43 1.10 -4.90
C ALA A 1213 39.74 1.90 -6.18
N LEU A 1214 39.99 3.21 -6.02
CA LEU A 1214 40.33 4.14 -7.09
C LEU A 1214 41.48 3.60 -7.98
N GLY A 1215 41.29 3.67 -9.30
CA GLY A 1215 42.25 3.17 -10.29
C GLY A 1215 42.32 1.65 -10.46
N VAL A 1216 41.43 0.87 -9.82
CA VAL A 1216 41.35 -0.60 -9.95
C VAL A 1216 39.97 -1.07 -10.43
N HIS A 1217 38.90 -0.43 -9.94
CA HIS A 1217 37.52 -0.71 -10.31
C HIS A 1217 37.16 0.04 -11.62
N ASP A 1218 36.86 -0.70 -12.70
CA ASP A 1218 36.80 -0.12 -14.05
C ASP A 1218 35.55 0.78 -14.28
N ALA A 1219 34.58 0.75 -13.36
CA ALA A 1219 33.42 1.67 -13.30
C ALA A 1219 33.38 2.45 -11.96
N ALA A 1220 34.53 2.97 -11.50
CA ALA A 1220 34.58 3.91 -10.38
C ALA A 1220 33.92 5.25 -10.76
N TYR A 1221 33.76 6.17 -9.80
CA TYR A 1221 33.21 7.50 -10.08
C TYR A 1221 34.01 8.21 -11.18
N ASP A 1222 33.33 8.62 -12.25
CA ASP A 1222 33.84 9.68 -13.13
C ASP A 1222 34.02 10.95 -12.31
N GLU A 1223 35.23 11.53 -12.30
CA GLU A 1223 35.48 12.82 -11.66
C GLU A 1223 34.86 13.93 -12.51
N GLU A 1224 33.60 14.34 -12.20
CA GLU A 1224 33.05 15.59 -12.74
C GLU A 1224 33.95 16.77 -12.33
N PRO A 1225 34.54 17.52 -13.27
CA PRO A 1225 35.49 18.57 -12.93
C PRO A 1225 34.80 19.79 -12.32
N ASP A 1226 35.31 20.19 -11.14
CA ASP A 1226 34.74 21.18 -10.23
C ASP A 1226 34.38 22.53 -10.90
N SER A 1227 33.09 22.76 -11.17
CA SER A 1227 32.62 23.85 -12.05
C SER A 1227 32.14 25.11 -11.32
N LYS A 1228 32.90 25.62 -10.34
CA LYS A 1228 32.91 27.05 -9.90
C LYS A 1228 34.16 27.41 -9.06
N ASN A 1229 35.12 28.13 -9.65
CA ASN A 1229 35.71 29.38 -9.09
C ASN A 1229 36.93 29.85 -9.89
N VAL A 1230 36.72 30.59 -10.99
CA VAL A 1230 37.72 31.52 -11.53
C VAL A 1230 37.05 32.85 -11.84
N SER A 1231 37.47 33.90 -11.15
CA SER A 1231 37.06 35.28 -11.40
C SER A 1231 37.73 35.84 -12.65
N SER A 1232 37.09 36.82 -13.29
CA SER A 1232 37.56 37.45 -14.53
C SER A 1232 38.89 38.24 -14.38
N THR A 1233 39.94 37.80 -15.08
CA THR A 1233 41.11 38.63 -15.43
C THR A 1233 41.71 38.18 -16.77
N ASN A 1234 42.09 39.15 -17.61
CA ASN A 1234 42.70 38.90 -18.92
C ASN A 1234 44.22 38.62 -18.79
N GLY A 1235 44.77 37.73 -19.63
CA GLY A 1235 46.22 37.52 -19.73
C GLY A 1235 46.63 36.83 -21.04
N ILE A 1236 47.53 37.45 -21.83
CA ILE A 1236 47.97 36.96 -23.14
C ILE A 1236 49.48 36.65 -23.13
N SER A 1237 49.86 35.40 -23.39
CA SER A 1237 51.19 34.93 -23.89
C SER A 1237 51.09 33.41 -24.11
N SER A 1238 51.42 32.80 -25.27
CA SER A 1238 52.73 32.62 -25.94
C SER A 1238 53.77 31.89 -25.04
N LYS A 1239 54.47 30.81 -25.47
CA LYS A 1239 54.81 30.31 -26.82
C LYS A 1239 54.94 28.75 -26.88
N LEU A 1240 55.06 28.22 -28.12
CA LEU A 1240 55.99 27.19 -28.68
C LEU A 1240 56.81 26.32 -27.67
N GLN A 1241 57.18 25.04 -27.93
CA GLN A 1241 57.47 24.34 -29.20
C GLN A 1241 57.62 22.80 -28.94
N GLY A 1242 57.44 21.92 -29.95
CA GLY A 1242 57.93 20.52 -29.90
C GLY A 1242 57.05 19.44 -30.52
N ILE A 1243 57.39 19.00 -31.74
CA ILE A 1243 56.80 17.90 -32.55
C ILE A 1243 58.02 17.20 -33.20
N PRO A 1244 58.16 15.85 -33.20
CA PRO A 1244 57.39 15.00 -34.13
C PRO A 1244 56.94 13.61 -33.62
N VAL A 1245 56.08 12.99 -34.45
CA VAL A 1245 55.55 11.63 -34.34
C VAL A 1245 56.00 10.80 -35.55
N GLU A 1246 56.64 9.66 -35.32
CA GLU A 1246 56.68 8.50 -36.23
C GLU A 1246 56.51 7.24 -35.36
N LYS A 1247 55.45 6.43 -35.52
CA LYS A 1247 55.10 5.50 -36.61
C LYS A 1247 55.75 4.10 -36.50
N ALA A 1248 55.09 3.28 -35.69
CA ALA A 1248 54.51 1.97 -36.06
C ALA A 1248 55.40 0.80 -36.54
N ALA A 1249 54.99 -0.40 -36.09
CA ALA A 1249 55.56 -1.73 -36.35
C ALA A 1249 56.96 -1.95 -35.70
N THR A 1250 57.30 -3.15 -35.20
CA THR A 1250 56.68 -4.48 -35.43
C THR A 1250 56.85 -5.39 -34.19
N GLU A 1251 56.13 -6.52 -34.18
CA GLU A 1251 56.33 -7.74 -33.36
C GLU A 1251 55.81 -7.78 -31.91
N VAL A 1252 55.15 -8.92 -31.62
CA VAL A 1252 54.57 -9.45 -30.36
C VAL A 1252 53.46 -8.62 -29.72
#